data_AF-A0A3D3ZKY4-F1
#
_entry.id   AF-A0A3D3ZKY4-F1
#
_cell.length_a   1.000
_cell.length_b   1.000
_cell.length_c   1.000
_cell.angle_alpha   90.00
_cell.angle_beta   90.00
_cell.angle_gamma   90.00
#
_symmetry.space_group_name_H-M   'P 1'
#
loop_
_entity.id
_entity.type
_entity.pdbx_description
1 polymer ?
#
loop_
_entity_poly.entity_id
_entity_poly.type
_entity_poly.pdbx_seq_one_letter_code
_entity_poly.pdbx_strand_id
1 'polypeptide(L)'
;VVAITNHRNELIVVNLESAKSIVADRSDYERISGAAWSPDGNWLAYSFYNSNQTAVIKLCNLETGETHFATEPVLRDTSPFFDPEGKYLYFLGRRIFNPVQDNLHFDLSFPRGIKPYAIMLRKDLPSPFIPVPKAPLTKEKEKEGNGSKKHAYGSEEDIPKKPEDEAEETTKKEHSAQEEDSEDRKPSLVIDLEGITSRVLPFPVPEGRFRSVLGIKGKALFLLFPIEGLIHSPTDSRDSHDPKGTVYSYDFETHKYEALLDGVSSFDVSRDGKTLIYSAQHRLRALKAGEKAPKSDSNEPGRESGWLSLNRVKVSVQPTAEWRQMFAEAWRLQREHFWVENMSGVDWQTIYDQYAPLVERVSSRAELSDLFWELQGELGTSHAYEIGGDHRQGPHYRQGFLGVDWLYDSEFERYRIGRIVQGDTWDSNTTSPLNMPGINVATGDAVLAINGQRVSPNRSPQELLVSQAKNEVQLTIESAETKETRVITVKALSSEKEARYREWVEKNRQVVHRLSNEQVGYIHIPDMGADGYAKFHRCYLAEYDYPALLVDVRWNGGGNVSGLLLEKLARRRVGYVFSRWGQPEPYPFESPRGPMVALTNEQAGSDGDIFSHCFKLMGLGPLVGMRTWGGVIGISHNHDLVDGTRTTQPEHAFWFKDVGWNVENYGTDPDIEVDIAPQDYVKDVDPQLERAIAQALRLIEEKPFLEPKPEERPRRGRIQGLTPRG
;
A
#
# COMPACT_ATOMS: atom_id res chain seq x y z
N VAL A 1 -31.41 -8.24 -15.63
CA VAL A 1 -30.91 -8.81 -14.35
C VAL A 1 -29.65 -8.05 -13.94
N VAL A 2 -29.33 -7.95 -12.66
CA VAL A 2 -28.05 -7.42 -12.14
C VAL A 2 -27.46 -8.37 -11.10
N ALA A 3 -26.13 -8.33 -10.92
CA ALA A 3 -25.42 -9.06 -9.88
C ALA A 3 -24.87 -8.07 -8.84
N ILE A 4 -24.98 -8.42 -7.56
CA ILE A 4 -24.56 -7.63 -6.41
C ILE A 4 -23.68 -8.52 -5.54
N THR A 5 -22.63 -7.95 -4.94
CA THR A 5 -21.81 -8.61 -3.92
C THR A 5 -21.80 -7.75 -2.66
N ASN A 6 -21.83 -8.35 -1.48
CA ASN A 6 -22.02 -7.64 -0.21
C ASN A 6 -20.99 -8.03 0.86
N HIS A 7 -21.05 -7.37 2.02
CA HIS A 7 -20.18 -7.66 3.18
C HIS A 7 -20.44 -9.02 3.84
N ARG A 8 -21.57 -9.67 3.55
CA ARG A 8 -21.92 -11.01 4.05
C ARG A 8 -21.35 -12.15 3.18
N ASN A 9 -20.43 -11.80 2.28
CA ASN A 9 -19.76 -12.68 1.32
C ASN A 9 -20.71 -13.37 0.32
N GLU A 10 -21.88 -12.77 0.08
CA GLU A 10 -22.91 -13.29 -0.82
C GLU A 10 -22.77 -12.72 -2.23
N LEU A 11 -23.14 -13.54 -3.22
CA LEU A 11 -23.45 -13.14 -4.58
C LEU A 11 -24.97 -13.15 -4.74
N ILE A 12 -25.56 -11.98 -4.97
CA ILE A 12 -27.00 -11.79 -5.10
C ILE A 12 -27.35 -11.45 -6.55
N VAL A 13 -28.25 -12.20 -7.16
CA VAL A 13 -28.78 -11.95 -8.50
C VAL A 13 -30.17 -11.33 -8.36
N VAL A 14 -30.39 -10.15 -8.97
CA VAL A 14 -31.66 -9.40 -8.90
C VAL A 14 -32.27 -9.26 -10.28
N ASN A 15 -33.50 -9.76 -10.43
CA ASN A 15 -34.32 -9.50 -11.60
C ASN A 15 -35.01 -8.13 -11.43
N LEU A 16 -34.63 -7.17 -12.27
CA LEU A 16 -35.08 -5.77 -12.17
C LEU A 16 -36.56 -5.56 -12.51
N GLU A 17 -37.17 -6.44 -13.30
CA GLU A 17 -38.57 -6.32 -13.75
C GLU A 17 -39.55 -6.81 -12.68
N SER A 18 -39.20 -7.94 -12.04
CA SER A 18 -40.00 -8.56 -10.97
C SER A 18 -39.61 -8.09 -9.56
N ALA A 19 -38.54 -7.30 -9.44
CA ALA A 19 -37.89 -6.90 -8.19
C ALA A 19 -37.49 -8.06 -7.25
N LYS A 20 -37.40 -9.30 -7.76
CA LYS A 20 -37.00 -10.48 -6.99
C LYS A 20 -35.48 -10.63 -6.96
N SER A 21 -34.94 -10.97 -5.80
CA SER A 21 -33.53 -11.33 -5.61
C SER A 21 -33.39 -12.79 -5.16
N ILE A 22 -32.25 -13.40 -5.53
CA ILE A 22 -31.81 -14.71 -5.03
C ILE A 22 -30.34 -14.61 -4.61
N VAL A 23 -29.95 -15.29 -3.54
CA VAL A 23 -28.53 -15.54 -3.24
C VAL A 23 -28.10 -16.70 -4.14
N ALA A 24 -27.25 -16.43 -5.13
CA ALA A 24 -26.77 -17.42 -6.08
C ALA A 24 -25.55 -18.19 -5.55
N ASP A 25 -24.75 -17.57 -4.67
CA ASP A 25 -23.62 -18.21 -4.02
C ASP A 25 -23.22 -17.45 -2.74
N ARG A 26 -22.49 -18.10 -1.82
CA ARG A 26 -21.94 -17.47 -0.61
C ARG A 26 -20.62 -18.13 -0.22
N SER A 27 -19.62 -17.31 0.10
CA SER A 27 -18.35 -17.78 0.67
C SER A 27 -18.36 -17.66 2.20
N ASP A 28 -17.80 -18.65 2.88
CA ASP A 28 -17.57 -18.61 4.33
C ASP A 28 -16.29 -17.84 4.73
N TYR A 29 -15.51 -17.35 3.76
CA TYR A 29 -14.15 -16.86 3.98
C TYR A 29 -13.96 -15.36 3.66
N GLU A 30 -14.24 -14.93 2.43
CA GLU A 30 -14.01 -13.54 1.99
C GLU A 30 -14.97 -13.16 0.85
N ARG A 31 -15.19 -11.86 0.65
CA ARG A 31 -16.21 -11.32 -0.27
C ARG A 31 -16.03 -11.83 -1.71
N ILE A 32 -17.08 -12.45 -2.24
CA ILE A 32 -17.17 -12.79 -3.68
C ILE A 32 -16.99 -11.51 -4.50
N SER A 33 -16.14 -11.56 -5.54
CA SER A 33 -15.74 -10.36 -6.27
C SER A 33 -15.52 -10.59 -7.76
N GLY A 34 -15.51 -9.50 -8.53
CA GLY A 34 -15.26 -9.53 -9.98
C GLY A 34 -16.37 -10.21 -10.78
N ALA A 35 -17.63 -10.00 -10.43
CA ALA A 35 -18.78 -10.57 -11.15
C ALA A 35 -18.83 -10.10 -12.62
N ALA A 36 -18.54 -11.02 -13.54
CA ALA A 36 -18.42 -10.78 -14.98
C ALA A 36 -19.48 -11.56 -15.77
N TRP A 37 -20.20 -10.88 -16.64
CA TRP A 37 -21.29 -11.44 -17.44
C TRP A 37 -20.78 -12.00 -18.76
N SER A 38 -21.36 -13.12 -19.20
CA SER A 38 -21.14 -13.63 -20.57
C SER A 38 -21.74 -12.69 -21.63
N PRO A 39 -21.26 -12.73 -22.90
CA PRO A 39 -21.74 -11.84 -23.96
C PRO A 39 -23.24 -12.00 -24.31
N ASP A 40 -23.81 -13.17 -24.02
CA ASP A 40 -25.23 -13.51 -24.16
C ASP A 40 -26.05 -13.25 -22.89
N GLY A 41 -25.41 -13.02 -21.74
CA GLY A 41 -26.05 -12.73 -20.46
C GLY A 41 -26.54 -13.95 -19.67
N ASN A 42 -26.28 -15.18 -20.12
CA ASN A 42 -26.78 -16.41 -19.49
C ASN A 42 -25.87 -16.97 -18.38
N TRP A 43 -24.61 -16.53 -18.33
CA TRP A 43 -23.61 -16.99 -17.37
C TRP A 43 -22.97 -15.83 -16.61
N LEU A 44 -22.60 -16.11 -15.36
CA LEU A 44 -21.81 -15.21 -14.53
C LEU A 44 -20.52 -15.90 -14.06
N ALA A 45 -19.37 -15.30 -14.34
CA ALA A 45 -18.08 -15.70 -13.78
C ALA A 45 -17.74 -14.80 -12.58
N TYR A 46 -17.14 -15.35 -11.53
CA TYR A 46 -16.78 -14.59 -10.32
C TYR A 46 -15.64 -15.27 -9.54
N SER A 47 -14.94 -14.49 -8.72
CA SER A 47 -13.89 -14.97 -7.82
C SER A 47 -14.53 -15.41 -6.51
N PHE A 48 -14.43 -16.69 -6.20
CA PHE A 48 -15.01 -17.31 -5.01
C PHE A 48 -13.90 -17.77 -4.06
N TYR A 49 -13.92 -17.27 -2.82
CA TYR A 49 -12.98 -17.70 -1.79
C TYR A 49 -13.44 -19.03 -1.19
N ASN A 50 -12.66 -20.09 -1.43
CA ASN A 50 -12.90 -21.43 -0.90
C ASN A 50 -12.00 -21.78 0.30
N SER A 51 -11.09 -20.88 0.67
CA SER A 51 -10.39 -20.85 1.96
C SER A 51 -9.85 -19.44 2.23
N ASN A 52 -9.28 -19.20 3.42
CA ASN A 52 -8.58 -17.94 3.74
C ASN A 52 -7.41 -17.62 2.77
N GLN A 53 -6.80 -18.64 2.15
CA GLN A 53 -5.64 -18.47 1.26
C GLN A 53 -6.00 -18.57 -0.22
N THR A 54 -7.08 -19.28 -0.57
CA THR A 54 -7.42 -19.63 -1.96
C THR A 54 -8.70 -18.99 -2.45
N ALA A 55 -8.65 -18.49 -3.69
CA ALA A 55 -9.81 -18.08 -4.46
C ALA A 55 -9.77 -18.75 -5.82
N VAL A 56 -10.91 -19.25 -6.28
CA VAL A 56 -11.10 -19.91 -7.57
C VAL A 56 -12.08 -19.11 -8.42
N ILE A 57 -12.02 -19.27 -9.74
CA ILE A 57 -13.07 -18.75 -10.61
C ILE A 57 -14.22 -19.76 -10.61
N LYS A 58 -15.42 -19.31 -10.27
CA LYS A 58 -16.67 -20.06 -10.43
C LYS A 58 -17.48 -19.51 -11.60
N LEU A 59 -18.29 -20.37 -12.20
CA LEU A 59 -19.33 -20.07 -13.17
C LEU A 59 -20.69 -20.37 -12.55
N CYS A 60 -21.65 -19.45 -12.66
CA CYS A 60 -23.07 -19.68 -12.38
C CYS A 60 -23.85 -19.66 -13.70
N ASN A 61 -24.65 -20.69 -13.94
CA ASN A 61 -25.69 -20.66 -14.96
C ASN A 61 -26.91 -19.94 -14.38
N LEU A 62 -27.48 -18.95 -15.08
CA LEU A 62 -28.58 -18.13 -14.55
C LEU A 62 -29.98 -18.68 -14.88
N GLU A 63 -30.08 -19.66 -15.77
CA GLU A 63 -31.32 -20.40 -16.05
C GLU A 63 -31.53 -21.53 -15.02
N THR A 64 -30.47 -22.30 -14.72
CA THR A 64 -30.55 -23.42 -13.76
C THR A 64 -30.20 -23.03 -12.31
N GLY A 65 -29.44 -21.96 -12.12
CA GLY A 65 -28.88 -21.59 -10.81
C GLY A 65 -27.68 -22.45 -10.37
N GLU A 66 -27.22 -23.37 -11.22
CA GLU A 66 -26.10 -24.26 -10.88
C GLU A 66 -24.76 -23.53 -10.94
N THR A 67 -23.84 -23.90 -10.05
CA THR A 67 -22.49 -23.33 -9.99
C THR A 67 -21.40 -24.39 -10.16
N HIS A 68 -20.34 -24.03 -10.89
CA HIS A 68 -19.23 -24.93 -11.24
C HIS A 68 -17.88 -24.24 -11.05
N PHE A 69 -16.84 -24.98 -10.66
CA PHE A 69 -15.47 -24.46 -10.70
C PHE A 69 -14.97 -24.36 -12.14
N ALA A 70 -14.40 -23.22 -12.50
CA ALA A 70 -13.70 -22.99 -13.76
C ALA A 70 -12.16 -23.09 -13.58
N THR A 71 -11.65 -23.01 -12.35
CA THR A 71 -10.24 -23.25 -12.02
C THR A 71 -10.08 -24.14 -10.79
N GLU A 72 -8.99 -24.92 -10.75
CA GLU A 72 -8.56 -25.63 -9.53
C GLU A 72 -7.89 -24.65 -8.54
N PRO A 73 -8.10 -24.79 -7.21
CA PRO A 73 -7.46 -23.93 -6.21
C PRO A 73 -5.93 -24.13 -6.18
N VAL A 74 -5.20 -23.01 -6.20
CA VAL A 74 -3.73 -22.98 -6.01
C VAL A 74 -3.35 -21.90 -5.01
N LEU A 75 -3.65 -20.64 -5.35
CA LEU A 75 -3.73 -19.51 -4.42
C LEU A 75 -4.98 -18.72 -4.81
N ARG A 76 -4.84 -17.43 -5.14
CA ARG A 76 -5.96 -16.57 -5.55
C ARG A 76 -5.99 -16.39 -7.06
N ASP A 77 -7.07 -16.84 -7.69
CA ASP A 77 -7.50 -16.44 -9.02
C ASP A 77 -8.54 -15.32 -8.89
N THR A 78 -8.34 -14.21 -9.60
CA THR A 78 -9.18 -13.00 -9.48
C THR A 78 -9.44 -12.34 -10.83
N SER A 79 -10.36 -11.37 -10.83
CA SER A 79 -10.64 -10.51 -11.99
C SER A 79 -11.04 -11.30 -13.27
N PRO A 80 -12.07 -12.17 -13.21
CA PRO A 80 -12.52 -12.88 -14.39
C PRO A 80 -13.16 -11.91 -15.39
N PHE A 81 -12.99 -12.16 -16.70
CA PHE A 81 -13.60 -11.38 -17.76
C PHE A 81 -13.84 -12.24 -19.02
N PHE A 82 -15.07 -12.26 -19.52
CA PHE A 82 -15.39 -13.03 -20.74
C PHE A 82 -14.85 -12.35 -22.00
N ASP A 83 -14.30 -13.17 -22.90
CA ASP A 83 -14.00 -12.76 -24.27
C ASP A 83 -15.27 -12.31 -25.02
N PRO A 84 -15.27 -11.17 -25.74
CA PRO A 84 -16.46 -10.70 -26.47
C PRO A 84 -16.96 -11.64 -27.57
N GLU A 85 -16.12 -12.55 -28.07
CA GLU A 85 -16.51 -13.57 -29.06
C GLU A 85 -16.91 -14.91 -28.39
N GLY A 86 -16.96 -14.97 -27.05
CA GLY A 86 -17.40 -16.15 -26.31
C GLY A 86 -16.44 -17.34 -26.36
N LYS A 87 -15.18 -17.13 -26.74
CA LYS A 87 -14.20 -18.22 -26.90
C LYS A 87 -13.48 -18.55 -25.59
N TYR A 88 -13.21 -17.53 -24.79
CA TYR A 88 -12.35 -17.62 -23.61
C TYR A 88 -12.96 -16.91 -22.40
N LEU A 89 -12.55 -17.33 -21.21
CA LEU A 89 -12.72 -16.59 -19.96
C LEU A 89 -11.32 -16.24 -19.44
N TYR A 90 -11.00 -14.95 -19.40
CA TYR A 90 -9.72 -14.46 -18.89
C TYR A 90 -9.77 -14.31 -17.37
N PHE A 91 -8.64 -14.45 -16.68
CA PHE A 91 -8.49 -14.14 -15.25
C PHE A 91 -7.03 -13.86 -14.89
N LEU A 92 -6.77 -13.35 -13.68
CA LEU A 92 -5.43 -13.20 -13.10
C LEU A 92 -5.18 -14.28 -12.05
N GLY A 93 -4.10 -15.05 -12.20
CA GLY A 93 -3.75 -16.14 -11.28
C GLY A 93 -2.46 -15.85 -10.50
N ARG A 94 -2.50 -15.98 -9.17
CA ARG A 94 -1.31 -16.02 -8.31
C ARG A 94 -0.67 -17.40 -8.34
N ARG A 95 0.00 -17.73 -9.45
CA ARG A 95 0.45 -19.10 -9.78
C ARG A 95 1.94 -19.20 -10.10
N ILE A 96 2.70 -18.11 -9.97
CA ILE A 96 4.11 -18.03 -10.34
C ILE A 96 4.99 -17.89 -9.11
N PHE A 97 5.83 -18.89 -8.86
CA PHE A 97 6.75 -18.96 -7.72
C PHE A 97 8.19 -18.70 -8.15
N ASN A 98 8.45 -17.49 -8.67
CA ASN A 98 9.78 -17.03 -9.07
C ASN A 98 10.31 -16.00 -8.03
N PRO A 99 11.23 -16.38 -7.14
CA PRO A 99 11.67 -15.51 -6.06
C PRO A 99 12.64 -14.42 -6.55
N VAL A 100 12.70 -13.33 -5.79
CA VAL A 100 13.67 -12.24 -5.94
C VAL A 100 14.39 -12.07 -4.59
N GLN A 101 15.71 -11.88 -4.64
CA GLN A 101 16.54 -11.62 -3.46
C GLN A 101 16.30 -10.22 -2.91
N ASP A 102 16.28 -10.09 -1.59
CA ASP A 102 16.40 -8.79 -0.94
C ASP A 102 17.85 -8.26 -1.06
N ASN A 103 18.01 -6.93 -1.09
CA ASN A 103 19.32 -6.27 -1.28
C ASN A 103 20.01 -5.86 0.03
N LEU A 104 19.31 -5.93 1.17
CA LEU A 104 19.76 -5.46 2.47
C LEU A 104 19.97 -6.59 3.47
N HIS A 105 19.17 -7.67 3.39
CA HIS A 105 19.26 -8.82 4.28
C HIS A 105 19.04 -10.15 3.57
N PHE A 106 19.36 -11.27 4.25
CA PHE A 106 19.15 -12.60 3.70
C PHE A 106 17.66 -12.97 3.72
N ASP A 107 16.98 -12.75 2.59
CA ASP A 107 15.58 -13.12 2.36
C ASP A 107 15.24 -13.27 0.86
N LEU A 108 14.08 -13.87 0.58
CA LEU A 108 13.51 -14.10 -0.75
C LEU A 108 12.02 -13.75 -0.77
N SER A 109 11.57 -12.99 -1.77
CA SER A 109 10.16 -12.60 -1.92
C SER A 109 9.61 -12.88 -3.32
N PHE A 110 8.27 -12.91 -3.47
CA PHE A 110 7.59 -13.20 -4.75
C PHE A 110 6.81 -11.97 -5.30
N PRO A 111 7.43 -10.78 -5.49
CA PRO A 111 6.72 -9.54 -5.79
C PRO A 111 6.08 -9.51 -7.20
N ARG A 112 6.38 -10.51 -8.05
CA ARG A 112 5.86 -10.66 -9.42
C ARG A 112 4.96 -11.89 -9.62
N GLY A 113 4.48 -12.55 -8.56
CA GLY A 113 3.85 -13.87 -8.62
C GLY A 113 2.51 -13.99 -9.39
N ILE A 114 2.08 -12.97 -10.14
CA ILE A 114 0.80 -12.92 -10.87
C ILE A 114 1.06 -13.00 -12.39
N LYS A 115 0.20 -13.75 -13.09
CA LYS A 115 0.06 -13.70 -14.55
C LYS A 115 -1.41 -13.66 -14.98
N PRO A 116 -1.72 -13.16 -16.18
CA PRO A 116 -2.99 -13.39 -16.82
C PRO A 116 -3.06 -14.80 -17.44
N TYR A 117 -4.26 -15.37 -17.41
CA TYR A 117 -4.60 -16.70 -17.93
C TYR A 117 -5.88 -16.63 -18.77
N ALA A 118 -6.06 -17.59 -19.67
CA ALA A 118 -7.27 -17.80 -20.46
C ALA A 118 -7.78 -19.23 -20.26
N ILE A 119 -9.06 -19.37 -19.94
CA ILE A 119 -9.79 -20.65 -19.89
C ILE A 119 -10.47 -20.84 -21.24
N MET A 120 -10.27 -21.98 -21.89
CA MET A 120 -10.93 -22.28 -23.16
C MET A 120 -12.34 -22.81 -22.88
N LEU A 121 -13.37 -22.03 -23.25
CA LEU A 121 -14.76 -22.33 -22.88
C LEU A 121 -15.30 -23.57 -23.60
N ARG A 122 -14.83 -23.83 -24.83
CA ARG A 122 -15.17 -25.00 -25.63
C ARG A 122 -13.95 -25.91 -25.85
N LYS A 123 -14.16 -27.22 -25.93
CA LYS A 123 -13.11 -28.24 -26.09
C LYS A 123 -12.56 -28.39 -27.51
N ASP A 124 -13.26 -27.85 -28.51
CA ASP A 124 -12.89 -27.88 -29.93
C ASP A 124 -11.95 -26.73 -30.35
N LEU A 125 -11.72 -25.76 -29.47
CA LEU A 125 -10.84 -24.63 -29.75
C LEU A 125 -9.36 -25.06 -29.73
N PRO A 126 -8.52 -24.55 -30.66
CA PRO A 126 -7.06 -24.62 -30.52
C PRO A 126 -6.56 -23.55 -29.53
N SER A 127 -5.33 -23.70 -29.03
CA SER A 127 -4.70 -22.67 -28.17
C SER A 127 -4.58 -21.33 -28.91
N PRO A 128 -5.04 -20.21 -28.34
CA PRO A 128 -4.91 -18.88 -28.96
C PRO A 128 -3.46 -18.37 -29.05
N PHE A 129 -2.54 -19.02 -28.33
CA PHE A 129 -1.13 -18.62 -28.23
C PHE A 129 -0.22 -19.36 -29.22
N ILE A 130 -0.77 -20.25 -30.04
CA ILE A 130 -0.04 -20.96 -31.09
C ILE A 130 -0.41 -20.33 -32.45
N PRO A 131 0.56 -19.78 -33.21
CA PRO A 131 0.28 -19.24 -34.54
C PRO A 131 -0.24 -20.32 -35.49
N VAL A 132 -1.39 -20.06 -36.11
CA VAL A 132 -1.87 -20.89 -37.23
C VAL A 132 -0.98 -20.61 -38.45
N PRO A 133 -0.33 -21.62 -39.06
CA PRO A 133 0.51 -21.40 -40.23
C PRO A 133 -0.29 -20.85 -41.42
N LYS A 134 -0.16 -19.54 -41.68
CA LYS A 134 -0.67 -18.93 -42.91
C LYS A 134 0.34 -19.22 -44.03
N ALA A 135 -0.12 -19.81 -45.14
CA ALA A 135 0.71 -19.93 -46.34
C ALA A 135 1.13 -18.52 -46.81
N PRO A 136 2.36 -18.32 -47.34
CA PRO A 136 2.78 -17.04 -47.87
C PRO A 136 1.87 -16.63 -49.04
N LEU A 137 0.95 -15.69 -48.80
CA LEU A 137 0.06 -15.19 -49.84
C LEU A 137 0.87 -14.40 -50.87
N THR A 138 0.73 -14.78 -52.13
CA THR A 138 1.19 -14.00 -53.28
C THR A 138 0.60 -12.59 -53.20
N LYS A 139 1.44 -11.57 -53.42
CA LYS A 139 1.10 -10.15 -53.33
C LYS A 139 -0.22 -9.80 -54.01
N GLU A 140 -1.25 -9.51 -53.22
CA GLU A 140 -2.36 -8.66 -53.68
C GLU A 140 -2.04 -7.18 -53.40
N LYS A 141 -2.50 -6.32 -54.30
CA LYS A 141 -1.97 -4.96 -54.47
C LYS A 141 -2.40 -4.02 -53.35
N GLU A 142 -1.42 -3.35 -52.75
CA GLU A 142 -1.64 -2.13 -51.97
C GLU A 142 -2.34 -1.07 -52.83
N LYS A 143 -3.43 -0.50 -52.32
CA LYS A 143 -3.98 0.76 -52.82
C LYS A 143 -3.41 1.90 -51.97
N GLU A 144 -2.27 2.45 -52.39
CA GLU A 144 -1.81 3.73 -51.84
C GLU A 144 -2.70 4.89 -52.31
N GLY A 145 -3.22 5.66 -51.36
CA GLY A 145 -3.86 6.96 -51.61
C GLY A 145 -2.82 8.07 -51.60
N ASN A 146 -2.87 8.94 -52.61
CA ASN A 146 -1.79 9.87 -52.98
C ASN A 146 -1.50 10.97 -51.93
N GLY A 147 -0.22 11.32 -51.77
CA GLY A 147 0.31 12.27 -50.78
C GLY A 147 1.46 13.18 -51.26
N SER A 148 1.62 13.39 -52.57
CA SER A 148 2.33 14.54 -53.19
C SER A 148 3.73 14.94 -52.70
N LYS A 149 4.78 14.59 -53.46
CA LYS A 149 5.91 15.50 -53.75
C LYS A 149 6.52 15.24 -55.14
N LYS A 150 6.88 16.33 -55.82
CA LYS A 150 7.30 16.40 -57.23
C LYS A 150 8.59 15.63 -57.52
N HIS A 151 8.74 15.05 -58.71
CA HIS A 151 9.69 15.54 -59.74
C HIS A 151 9.54 14.81 -61.11
N ALA A 152 9.51 15.62 -62.18
CA ALA A 152 9.83 15.34 -63.60
C ALA A 152 9.38 14.02 -64.28
N TYR A 153 8.50 14.17 -65.28
CA TYR A 153 8.34 13.24 -66.42
C TYR A 153 9.04 13.82 -67.67
N GLY A 154 9.45 12.93 -68.58
CA GLY A 154 9.53 13.22 -70.01
C GLY A 154 8.56 12.31 -70.76
N SER A 155 7.86 12.90 -71.76
CA SER A 155 7.54 12.38 -73.11
C SER A 155 7.27 10.88 -73.32
N GLU A 156 6.27 10.45 -74.10
CA GLU A 156 5.41 11.13 -75.09
C GLU A 156 4.20 10.23 -75.46
N GLU A 157 3.14 10.81 -76.02
CA GLU A 157 2.17 10.22 -77.00
C GLU A 157 1.35 8.95 -76.60
N ASP A 158 0.11 8.70 -77.05
CA ASP A 158 -0.75 9.43 -78.00
C ASP A 158 -2.27 9.24 -77.69
N ILE A 159 -3.12 10.06 -78.33
CA ILE A 159 -4.60 10.15 -78.21
C ILE A 159 -5.18 9.74 -79.59
N PRO A 160 -6.30 8.96 -79.77
CA PRO A 160 -7.65 9.55 -79.63
C PRO A 160 -8.93 8.68 -79.42
N LYS A 161 -9.97 9.39 -78.91
CA LYS A 161 -11.42 9.37 -79.27
C LYS A 161 -12.35 8.17 -78.91
N LYS A 162 -13.24 8.43 -77.93
CA LYS A 162 -14.72 8.66 -78.04
C LYS A 162 -15.43 8.33 -79.39
N PRO A 163 -16.75 8.03 -79.43
CA PRO A 163 -17.79 8.63 -78.57
C PRO A 163 -19.01 7.74 -78.14
N GLU A 164 -19.89 8.33 -77.30
CA GLU A 164 -21.40 8.34 -77.32
C GLU A 164 -22.23 7.02 -77.44
N ASP A 165 -23.47 6.86 -76.94
CA ASP A 165 -24.45 7.80 -76.32
C ASP A 165 -25.57 7.13 -75.48
N GLU A 166 -26.38 7.96 -74.79
CA GLU A 166 -27.84 7.85 -74.44
C GLU A 166 -28.44 6.59 -73.72
N ALA A 167 -29.05 6.75 -72.51
CA ALA A 167 -30.52 6.74 -72.23
C ALA A 167 -31.10 5.33 -71.87
N GLU A 168 -32.31 5.05 -71.31
CA GLU A 168 -33.31 5.71 -70.41
C GLU A 168 -34.25 4.57 -69.85
N GLU A 169 -35.21 4.70 -68.90
CA GLU A 169 -35.84 5.85 -68.21
C GLU A 169 -36.27 5.56 -66.71
N THR A 170 -37.49 5.93 -66.29
CA THR A 170 -38.00 6.13 -64.91
C THR A 170 -38.98 5.08 -64.30
N THR A 171 -38.82 4.83 -63.00
CA THR A 171 -39.80 4.70 -61.87
C THR A 171 -41.14 3.92 -61.89
N LYS A 172 -41.30 3.09 -60.81
CA LYS A 172 -42.47 2.91 -59.89
C LYS A 172 -43.80 2.31 -60.44
N LYS A 173 -44.40 1.29 -59.82
CA LYS A 173 -45.07 1.34 -58.49
C LYS A 173 -45.41 -0.04 -57.88
N GLU A 174 -45.32 -0.11 -56.55
CA GLU A 174 -46.24 -0.73 -55.56
C GLU A 174 -46.67 -2.21 -55.67
N HIS A 175 -46.25 -3.02 -54.68
CA HIS A 175 -47.20 -3.75 -53.83
C HIS A 175 -46.65 -3.98 -52.41
N SER A 176 -47.54 -3.95 -51.43
CA SER A 176 -47.31 -4.06 -49.98
C SER A 176 -47.35 -5.50 -49.47
N ALA A 177 -46.53 -5.84 -48.45
CA ALA A 177 -46.97 -6.32 -47.11
C ALA A 177 -45.89 -7.15 -46.38
N GLN A 178 -45.84 -6.96 -45.05
CA GLN A 178 -45.27 -7.86 -44.03
C GLN A 178 -43.75 -8.10 -44.04
N GLU A 179 -43.05 -7.22 -43.33
CA GLU A 179 -41.79 -7.54 -42.64
C GLU A 179 -42.13 -8.33 -41.36
N GLU A 180 -41.44 -9.45 -41.12
CA GLU A 180 -41.39 -10.09 -39.80
C GLU A 180 -40.25 -9.47 -38.98
N ASP A 181 -40.55 -8.98 -37.77
CA ASP A 181 -39.55 -8.59 -36.78
C ASP A 181 -38.78 -9.85 -36.33
N SER A 182 -37.61 -10.09 -36.93
CA SER A 182 -36.63 -11.03 -36.37
C SER A 182 -35.76 -10.30 -35.36
N GLU A 183 -36.13 -10.39 -34.07
CA GLU A 183 -35.26 -9.93 -32.97
C GLU A 183 -33.85 -10.50 -33.11
N ASP A 184 -32.86 -9.61 -32.96
CA ASP A 184 -31.43 -9.86 -33.12
C ASP A 184 -30.87 -10.72 -31.97
N ARG A 185 -31.27 -12.00 -31.93
CA ARG A 185 -30.80 -12.99 -30.95
C ARG A 185 -29.31 -13.28 -31.19
N LYS A 186 -28.46 -12.63 -30.39
CA LYS A 186 -27.05 -12.98 -30.24
C LYS A 186 -26.88 -14.51 -30.15
N PRO A 187 -25.90 -15.11 -30.84
CA PRO A 187 -25.66 -16.54 -30.75
C PRO A 187 -25.33 -16.95 -29.31
N SER A 188 -26.00 -18.00 -28.83
CA SER A 188 -25.85 -18.51 -27.46
C SER A 188 -24.41 -18.95 -27.17
N LEU A 189 -23.90 -18.61 -25.99
CA LEU A 189 -22.58 -19.05 -25.55
C LEU A 189 -22.60 -20.55 -25.24
N VAL A 190 -21.61 -21.28 -25.74
CA VAL A 190 -21.41 -22.70 -25.41
C VAL A 190 -20.22 -22.84 -24.47
N ILE A 191 -20.45 -23.49 -23.32
CA ILE A 191 -19.41 -23.83 -22.33
C ILE A 191 -19.41 -25.35 -22.11
N ASP A 192 -18.32 -26.03 -22.47
CA ASP A 192 -18.11 -27.45 -22.18
C ASP A 192 -17.64 -27.60 -20.71
N LEU A 193 -18.56 -27.80 -19.76
CA LEU A 193 -18.19 -27.90 -18.33
C LEU A 193 -17.23 -29.07 -18.02
N GLU A 194 -17.34 -30.19 -18.75
CA GLU A 194 -16.47 -31.35 -18.57
C GLU A 194 -14.99 -30.96 -18.81
N GLY A 195 -14.15 -31.17 -17.79
CA GLY A 195 -12.72 -30.86 -17.85
C GLY A 195 -12.38 -29.36 -17.98
N ILE A 196 -13.28 -28.44 -17.64
CA ILE A 196 -13.02 -27.00 -17.80
C ILE A 196 -11.81 -26.50 -16.99
N THR A 197 -11.60 -27.03 -15.79
CA THR A 197 -10.51 -26.61 -14.88
C THR A 197 -9.11 -26.97 -15.40
N SER A 198 -8.99 -27.92 -16.34
CA SER A 198 -7.72 -28.29 -16.98
C SER A 198 -7.43 -27.52 -18.27
N ARG A 199 -8.38 -26.74 -18.79
CA ARG A 199 -8.22 -25.92 -20.02
C ARG A 199 -7.74 -24.49 -19.74
N VAL A 200 -6.96 -24.32 -18.67
CA VAL A 200 -6.32 -23.08 -18.25
C VAL A 200 -4.97 -22.92 -18.96
N LEU A 201 -4.81 -21.85 -19.74
CA LEU A 201 -3.56 -21.52 -20.43
C LEU A 201 -2.98 -20.18 -19.94
N PRO A 202 -1.68 -20.10 -19.56
CA PRO A 202 -1.04 -18.82 -19.26
C PRO A 202 -0.84 -18.00 -20.53
N PHE A 203 -1.08 -16.69 -20.46
CA PHE A 203 -0.66 -15.80 -21.55
C PHE A 203 0.88 -15.79 -21.67
N PRO A 204 1.44 -15.73 -22.89
CA PRO A 204 2.88 -15.69 -23.15
C PRO A 204 3.45 -14.28 -22.92
N VAL A 205 3.18 -13.71 -21.76
CA VAL A 205 3.66 -12.39 -21.29
C VAL A 205 4.55 -12.57 -20.05
N PRO A 206 5.38 -11.58 -19.68
CA PRO A 206 6.10 -11.60 -18.41
C PRO A 206 5.18 -11.70 -17.19
N GLU A 207 5.71 -12.23 -16.09
CA GLU A 207 5.12 -12.18 -14.75
C GLU A 207 5.19 -10.75 -14.16
N GLY A 208 4.28 -10.40 -13.24
CA GLY A 208 4.26 -9.05 -12.67
C GLY A 208 3.17 -8.80 -11.62
N ARG A 209 2.90 -7.52 -11.32
CA ARG A 209 1.81 -7.08 -10.44
C ARG A 209 0.58 -6.66 -11.26
N PHE A 210 0.01 -7.60 -11.99
CA PHE A 210 -1.22 -7.37 -12.75
C PHE A 210 -2.40 -7.10 -11.79
N ARG A 211 -3.27 -6.15 -12.16
CA ARG A 211 -4.45 -5.75 -11.36
C ARG A 211 -5.78 -5.99 -12.08
N SER A 212 -5.80 -5.91 -13.40
CA SER A 212 -6.99 -6.19 -14.22
C SER A 212 -6.59 -6.89 -15.52
N VAL A 213 -7.50 -7.71 -16.05
CA VAL A 213 -7.48 -8.28 -17.40
C VAL A 213 -8.87 -8.09 -18.02
N LEU A 214 -8.95 -7.46 -19.19
CA LEU A 214 -10.20 -7.22 -19.92
C LEU A 214 -10.05 -7.69 -21.38
N GLY A 215 -11.15 -8.14 -21.97
CA GLY A 215 -11.21 -8.62 -23.36
C GLY A 215 -11.83 -7.58 -24.30
N ILE A 216 -11.22 -7.41 -25.47
CA ILE A 216 -11.82 -6.70 -26.62
C ILE A 216 -11.68 -7.60 -27.86
N LYS A 217 -12.39 -7.27 -28.96
CA LYS A 217 -12.34 -8.09 -30.18
C LYS A 217 -10.89 -8.30 -30.67
N GLY A 218 -10.43 -9.55 -30.72
CA GLY A 218 -9.09 -9.93 -31.16
C GLY A 218 -7.93 -9.58 -30.22
N LYS A 219 -8.15 -8.98 -29.04
CA LYS A 219 -7.08 -8.58 -28.10
C LYS A 219 -7.47 -8.74 -26.63
N ALA A 220 -6.49 -9.06 -25.78
CA ALA A 220 -6.61 -8.95 -24.33
C ALA A 220 -5.82 -7.73 -23.82
N LEU A 221 -6.38 -7.01 -22.83
CA LEU A 221 -5.77 -5.84 -22.20
C LEU A 221 -5.43 -6.13 -20.74
N PHE A 222 -4.28 -5.67 -20.25
CA PHE A 222 -3.86 -5.88 -18.87
C PHE A 222 -3.35 -4.59 -18.23
N LEU A 223 -3.74 -4.33 -16.98
CA LEU A 223 -3.13 -3.25 -16.17
C LEU A 223 -2.04 -3.84 -15.28
N LEU A 224 -0.79 -3.43 -15.52
CA LEU A 224 0.40 -3.82 -14.77
C LEU A 224 0.93 -2.63 -13.97
N PHE A 225 1.21 -2.84 -12.69
CA PHE A 225 1.91 -1.87 -11.85
C PHE A 225 3.38 -2.25 -11.64
N PRO A 226 4.30 -1.26 -11.47
CA PRO A 226 5.65 -1.52 -11.03
C PRO A 226 5.71 -2.01 -9.58
N ILE A 227 6.89 -2.46 -9.16
CA ILE A 227 7.22 -2.69 -7.75
C ILE A 227 7.64 -1.34 -7.16
N GLU A 228 7.08 -0.99 -6.01
CA GLU A 228 7.30 0.30 -5.34
C GLU A 228 7.53 0.07 -3.85
N GLY A 229 8.18 1.04 -3.19
CA GLY A 229 8.33 1.05 -1.73
C GLY A 229 7.01 1.35 -1.01
N LEU A 230 7.00 1.15 0.30
CA LEU A 230 5.82 1.41 1.15
C LEU A 230 5.97 2.66 2.04
N ILE A 231 7.17 3.24 2.14
CA ILE A 231 7.50 4.39 3.02
C ILE A 231 7.19 5.73 2.31
N HIS A 232 6.07 5.81 1.61
CA HIS A 232 5.61 7.06 1.00
C HIS A 232 4.83 7.87 2.04
N SER A 233 5.13 9.16 2.16
CA SER A 233 4.95 9.95 3.40
C SER A 233 3.54 9.87 4.01
N PRO A 234 3.38 9.71 5.34
CA PRO A 234 2.08 9.80 6.01
C PRO A 234 1.38 11.16 5.83
N THR A 235 2.11 12.19 5.42
CA THR A 235 1.57 13.54 5.12
C THR A 235 1.08 13.70 3.68
N ASP A 236 1.36 12.74 2.82
CA ASP A 236 0.92 12.76 1.44
C ASP A 236 -0.46 12.10 1.37
N SER A 237 -1.45 12.93 1.08
CA SER A 237 -2.84 12.52 0.96
C SER A 237 -3.02 11.44 -0.12
N ARG A 238 -4.26 10.92 -0.21
CA ARG A 238 -4.73 9.99 -1.25
C ARG A 238 -4.55 10.53 -2.70
N ASP A 239 -4.04 11.76 -2.85
CA ASP A 239 -3.77 12.50 -4.08
C ASP A 239 -2.32 12.37 -4.60
N SER A 240 -1.33 11.95 -3.78
CA SER A 240 0.10 12.06 -4.18
C SER A 240 0.65 10.91 -5.01
N HIS A 241 -0.08 9.79 -5.10
CA HIS A 241 0.36 8.66 -5.91
C HIS A 241 0.14 8.99 -7.39
N ASP A 242 1.22 9.45 -8.05
CA ASP A 242 1.31 9.47 -9.51
C ASP A 242 0.83 8.12 -10.08
N PRO A 243 0.08 8.12 -11.20
CA PRO A 243 -0.66 6.95 -11.63
C PRO A 243 0.29 5.99 -12.36
N LYS A 244 1.09 5.20 -11.63
CA LYS A 244 2.25 4.48 -12.22
C LYS A 244 1.91 3.20 -13.00
N GLY A 245 0.63 2.88 -13.19
CA GLY A 245 0.23 1.70 -13.95
C GLY A 245 0.33 1.90 -15.46
N THR A 246 0.68 0.82 -16.17
CA THR A 246 0.71 0.75 -17.64
C THR A 246 -0.33 -0.27 -18.12
N VAL A 247 -1.15 0.13 -19.09
CA VAL A 247 -2.05 -0.77 -19.83
C VAL A 247 -1.30 -1.36 -21.01
N TYR A 248 -1.14 -2.67 -20.99
CA TYR A 248 -0.60 -3.48 -22.09
C TYR A 248 -1.72 -4.13 -22.90
N SER A 249 -1.41 -4.46 -24.16
CA SER A 249 -2.26 -5.24 -25.05
C SER A 249 -1.52 -6.48 -25.52
N TYR A 250 -2.23 -7.61 -25.56
CA TYR A 250 -1.84 -8.81 -26.29
C TYR A 250 -2.78 -9.02 -27.47
N ASP A 251 -2.23 -9.10 -28.67
CA ASP A 251 -2.96 -9.28 -29.92
C ASP A 251 -2.90 -10.75 -30.37
N PHE A 252 -4.05 -11.40 -30.53
CA PHE A 252 -4.12 -12.84 -30.79
C PHE A 252 -3.82 -13.23 -32.25
N GLU A 253 -3.84 -12.28 -33.20
CA GLU A 253 -3.50 -12.56 -34.60
C GLU A 253 -2.00 -12.42 -34.87
N THR A 254 -1.37 -11.43 -34.25
CA THR A 254 0.06 -11.10 -34.43
C THR A 254 0.96 -11.60 -33.32
N HIS A 255 0.37 -12.15 -32.24
CA HIS A 255 1.03 -12.62 -31.00
C HIS A 255 1.91 -11.55 -30.32
N LYS A 256 1.65 -10.26 -30.61
CA LYS A 256 2.40 -9.13 -30.06
C LYS A 256 1.89 -8.71 -28.68
N TYR A 257 2.83 -8.44 -27.80
CA TYR A 257 2.61 -7.81 -26.49
C TYR A 257 3.23 -6.40 -26.51
N GLU A 258 2.42 -5.35 -26.34
CA GLU A 258 2.91 -3.97 -26.33
C GLU A 258 2.20 -3.06 -25.32
N ALA A 259 2.88 -2.01 -24.86
CA ALA A 259 2.27 -0.95 -24.05
C ALA A 259 1.38 -0.04 -24.91
N LEU A 260 0.20 0.30 -24.38
CA LEU A 260 -0.76 1.21 -25.01
C LEU A 260 -0.86 2.56 -24.30
N LEU A 261 -0.91 2.54 -22.97
CA LEU A 261 -1.16 3.70 -22.12
C LEU A 261 -0.31 3.61 -20.86
N ASP A 262 0.43 4.66 -20.56
CA ASP A 262 1.09 4.87 -19.27
C ASP A 262 0.30 5.92 -18.47
N GLY A 263 0.55 6.04 -17.17
CA GLY A 263 -0.14 7.03 -16.34
C GLY A 263 -1.52 6.57 -15.87
N VAL A 264 -1.73 5.27 -15.63
CA VAL A 264 -3.05 4.68 -15.37
C VAL A 264 -3.21 4.19 -13.93
N SER A 265 -4.28 4.63 -13.25
CA SER A 265 -4.68 4.13 -11.92
C SER A 265 -5.69 2.97 -12.04
N SER A 266 -6.67 3.08 -12.93
CA SER A 266 -7.64 2.04 -13.28
C SER A 266 -8.14 2.22 -14.71
N PHE A 267 -8.66 1.16 -15.33
CA PHE A 267 -9.30 1.24 -16.65
C PHE A 267 -10.47 0.26 -16.76
N ASP A 268 -11.41 0.57 -17.66
CA ASP A 268 -12.56 -0.27 -18.00
C ASP A 268 -12.92 -0.12 -19.49
N VAL A 269 -13.74 -1.02 -20.03
CA VAL A 269 -14.19 -1.02 -21.42
C VAL A 269 -15.71 -0.99 -21.54
N SER A 270 -16.24 -0.35 -22.57
CA SER A 270 -17.67 -0.33 -22.86
C SER A 270 -18.20 -1.75 -23.13
N ARG A 271 -19.51 -1.96 -22.91
CA ARG A 271 -20.18 -3.27 -23.13
C ARG A 271 -20.06 -3.81 -24.56
N ASP A 272 -19.78 -2.95 -25.54
CA ASP A 272 -19.54 -3.33 -26.93
C ASP A 272 -18.04 -3.47 -27.29
N GLY A 273 -17.15 -3.30 -26.31
CA GLY A 273 -15.70 -3.42 -26.43
C GLY A 273 -15.01 -2.33 -27.27
N LYS A 274 -15.72 -1.26 -27.65
CA LYS A 274 -15.19 -0.24 -28.59
C LYS A 274 -14.56 0.98 -27.91
N THR A 275 -14.98 1.32 -26.70
CA THR A 275 -14.49 2.47 -25.94
C THR A 275 -13.77 1.99 -24.70
N LEU A 276 -12.56 2.51 -24.46
CA LEU A 276 -11.83 2.33 -23.21
C LEU A 276 -11.90 3.64 -22.43
N ILE A 277 -12.19 3.55 -21.14
CA ILE A 277 -12.06 4.66 -20.20
C ILE A 277 -10.99 4.33 -19.17
N TYR A 278 -10.16 5.30 -18.80
CA TYR A 278 -9.17 5.13 -17.75
C TYR A 278 -9.07 6.36 -16.84
N SER A 279 -8.63 6.12 -15.61
CA SER A 279 -8.30 7.15 -14.62
C SER A 279 -6.80 7.39 -14.56
N ALA A 280 -6.42 8.65 -14.45
CA ALA A 280 -5.06 9.13 -14.20
C ALA A 280 -5.16 10.15 -13.06
N GLN A 281 -4.88 9.71 -11.83
CA GLN A 281 -5.26 10.45 -10.61
C GLN A 281 -6.75 10.85 -10.67
N HIS A 282 -7.05 12.14 -10.53
CA HIS A 282 -8.40 12.71 -10.50
C HIS A 282 -8.98 13.00 -11.91
N ARG A 283 -8.31 12.60 -12.99
CA ARG A 283 -8.73 12.84 -14.37
C ARG A 283 -9.22 11.55 -15.03
N LEU A 284 -10.27 11.66 -15.84
CA LEU A 284 -10.79 10.56 -16.66
C LEU A 284 -10.53 10.84 -18.14
N ARG A 285 -10.12 9.81 -18.88
CA ARG A 285 -9.89 9.86 -20.34
C ARG A 285 -10.64 8.72 -21.02
N ALA A 286 -11.39 9.04 -22.07
CA ALA A 286 -12.10 8.07 -22.91
C ALA A 286 -11.50 8.04 -24.32
N LEU A 287 -11.18 6.85 -24.81
CA LEU A 287 -10.50 6.58 -26.07
C LEU A 287 -11.15 5.39 -26.80
N LYS A 288 -10.78 5.15 -28.06
CA LYS A 288 -11.10 3.88 -28.73
C LYS A 288 -10.26 2.75 -28.11
N ALA A 289 -10.89 1.62 -27.83
CA ALA A 289 -10.23 0.50 -27.16
C ALA A 289 -9.18 -0.18 -28.06
N GLY A 290 -8.06 -0.60 -27.46
CA GLY A 290 -6.97 -1.27 -28.17
C GLY A 290 -6.07 -0.38 -29.03
N GLU A 291 -6.23 0.94 -28.93
CA GLU A 291 -5.39 1.97 -29.58
C GLU A 291 -4.53 2.71 -28.53
N LYS A 292 -3.45 3.35 -28.99
CA LYS A 292 -2.57 4.16 -28.14
C LYS A 292 -3.18 5.54 -27.90
N ALA A 293 -2.75 6.22 -26.83
CA ALA A 293 -3.14 7.60 -26.58
C ALA A 293 -2.84 8.51 -27.79
N PRO A 294 -3.74 9.48 -28.12
CA PRO A 294 -3.46 10.53 -29.10
C PRO A 294 -2.14 11.24 -28.81
N LYS A 295 -1.33 11.46 -29.86
CA LYS A 295 -0.03 12.17 -29.81
C LYS A 295 -0.16 13.70 -29.59
N SER A 296 -1.27 14.16 -29.02
CA SER A 296 -1.47 15.58 -28.74
C SER A 296 -0.93 15.90 -27.34
N ASP A 297 0.01 16.84 -27.27
CA ASP A 297 0.52 17.39 -26.00
C ASP A 297 -0.54 18.24 -25.27
N SER A 298 -1.71 18.47 -25.90
CA SER A 298 -2.81 19.22 -25.29
C SER A 298 -3.44 18.44 -24.14
N ASN A 299 -3.30 18.99 -22.95
CA ASN A 299 -4.00 18.54 -21.75
C ASN A 299 -5.44 19.02 -21.65
N GLU A 300 -5.95 19.79 -22.61
CA GLU A 300 -7.32 20.31 -22.56
C GLU A 300 -8.39 19.22 -22.73
N PRO A 301 -9.51 19.27 -21.99
CA PRO A 301 -10.65 18.37 -22.20
C PRO A 301 -11.29 18.54 -23.59
N GLY A 302 -11.46 17.43 -24.32
CA GLY A 302 -12.02 17.48 -25.68
C GLY A 302 -12.02 16.12 -26.38
N ARG A 303 -12.65 16.05 -27.56
CA ARG A 303 -12.73 14.80 -28.36
C ARG A 303 -11.37 14.36 -28.92
N GLU A 304 -10.48 15.31 -29.24
CA GLU A 304 -9.15 15.02 -29.80
C GLU A 304 -8.18 14.49 -28.75
N SER A 305 -8.23 15.04 -27.53
CA SER A 305 -7.41 14.56 -26.41
C SER A 305 -8.02 13.33 -25.75
N GLY A 306 -9.35 13.18 -25.75
CA GLY A 306 -10.10 12.17 -25.01
C GLY A 306 -10.32 12.52 -23.54
N TRP A 307 -9.76 13.62 -23.03
CA TRP A 307 -9.90 14.03 -21.63
C TRP A 307 -11.32 14.53 -21.34
N LEU A 308 -11.90 14.08 -20.23
CA LEU A 308 -13.25 14.49 -19.80
C LEU A 308 -13.18 15.74 -18.92
N SER A 309 -14.03 16.72 -19.20
CA SER A 309 -14.21 17.90 -18.33
C SER A 309 -15.18 17.55 -17.22
N LEU A 310 -14.67 17.23 -16.03
CA LEU A 310 -15.50 16.94 -14.85
C LEU A 310 -15.99 18.22 -14.15
N ASN A 311 -15.26 19.33 -14.28
CA ASN A 311 -15.57 20.62 -13.64
C ASN A 311 -16.94 21.21 -14.00
N ARG A 312 -17.54 20.76 -15.11
CA ARG A 312 -18.91 21.11 -15.56
C ARG A 312 -20.01 20.41 -14.75
N VAL A 313 -19.69 19.30 -14.09
CA VAL A 313 -20.61 18.60 -13.19
C VAL A 313 -20.63 19.37 -11.88
N LYS A 314 -21.81 19.87 -11.50
CA LYS A 314 -22.04 20.54 -10.22
C LYS A 314 -23.03 19.71 -9.43
N VAL A 315 -22.64 19.34 -8.21
CA VAL A 315 -23.51 18.64 -7.25
C VAL A 315 -24.11 19.70 -6.33
N SER A 316 -25.40 19.61 -6.05
CA SER A 316 -26.03 20.45 -5.03
C SER A 316 -25.89 19.77 -3.68
N VAL A 317 -25.10 20.37 -2.80
CA VAL A 317 -24.87 19.89 -1.44
C VAL A 317 -25.92 20.47 -0.48
N GLN A 318 -26.46 19.64 0.41
CA GLN A 318 -27.39 20.06 1.47
C GLN A 318 -26.87 19.54 2.81
N PRO A 319 -26.04 20.31 3.54
CA PRO A 319 -25.28 19.80 4.68
C PRO A 319 -26.14 19.12 5.74
N THR A 320 -27.27 19.71 6.15
CA THR A 320 -28.16 19.08 7.16
C THR A 320 -28.82 17.79 6.67
N ALA A 321 -29.02 17.59 5.36
CA ALA A 321 -29.53 16.34 4.82
C ALA A 321 -28.43 15.27 4.73
N GLU A 322 -27.24 15.67 4.29
CA GLU A 322 -26.05 14.81 4.25
C GLU A 322 -25.63 14.38 5.66
N TRP A 323 -25.54 15.29 6.64
CA TRP A 323 -25.16 14.97 8.01
C TRP A 323 -26.10 13.97 8.68
N ARG A 324 -27.41 14.03 8.43
CA ARG A 324 -28.36 12.98 8.86
C ARG A 324 -28.04 11.62 8.24
N GLN A 325 -27.78 11.60 6.92
CA GLN A 325 -27.46 10.37 6.20
C GLN A 325 -26.11 9.79 6.65
N MET A 326 -25.09 10.64 6.81
CA MET A 326 -23.76 10.31 7.30
C MET A 326 -23.81 9.76 8.73
N PHE A 327 -24.59 10.38 9.63
CA PHE A 327 -24.78 9.89 10.99
C PHE A 327 -25.44 8.51 11.02
N ALA A 328 -26.54 8.34 10.28
CA ALA A 328 -27.21 7.05 10.13
C ALA A 328 -26.32 5.99 9.45
N GLU A 329 -25.43 6.39 8.54
CA GLU A 329 -24.48 5.50 7.90
C GLU A 329 -23.35 5.09 8.83
N ALA A 330 -22.72 6.01 9.57
CA ALA A 330 -21.70 5.67 10.57
C ALA A 330 -22.25 4.70 11.63
N TRP A 331 -23.44 4.97 12.17
CA TRP A 331 -24.15 4.06 13.07
C TRP A 331 -24.38 2.67 12.45
N ARG A 332 -24.86 2.63 11.21
CA ARG A 332 -25.11 1.38 10.47
C ARG A 332 -23.82 0.62 10.18
N LEU A 333 -22.74 1.31 9.84
CA LEU A 333 -21.44 0.71 9.57
C LEU A 333 -20.91 0.02 10.82
N GLN A 334 -20.94 0.68 11.98
CA GLN A 334 -20.62 0.02 13.26
C GLN A 334 -21.49 -1.23 13.46
N ARG A 335 -22.82 -1.13 13.29
CA ARG A 335 -23.74 -2.27 13.45
C ARG A 335 -23.43 -3.47 12.54
N GLU A 336 -23.04 -3.23 11.30
CA GLU A 336 -22.84 -4.30 10.29
C GLU A 336 -21.42 -4.89 10.29
N HIS A 337 -20.45 -4.25 10.97
CA HIS A 337 -19.03 -4.61 10.91
C HIS A 337 -18.33 -4.70 12.28
N PHE A 338 -19.00 -4.39 13.39
CA PHE A 338 -18.44 -4.61 14.71
C PHE A 338 -18.21 -6.11 14.97
N TRP A 339 -17.10 -6.44 15.65
CA TRP A 339 -16.59 -7.81 15.81
C TRP A 339 -17.56 -8.83 16.44
N VAL A 340 -18.60 -8.37 17.13
CA VAL A 340 -19.71 -9.21 17.65
C VAL A 340 -21.07 -8.63 17.27
N GLU A 341 -21.94 -9.49 16.74
CA GLU A 341 -23.29 -9.14 16.27
C GLU A 341 -24.18 -8.49 17.35
N ASN A 342 -23.96 -8.82 18.63
CA ASN A 342 -24.71 -8.24 19.75
C ASN A 342 -24.10 -6.94 20.31
N MET A 343 -23.15 -6.31 19.60
CA MET A 343 -22.53 -5.03 19.97
C MET A 343 -21.95 -5.02 21.41
N SER A 344 -21.35 -6.14 21.84
CA SER A 344 -20.86 -6.36 23.22
C SER A 344 -21.93 -6.19 24.32
N GLY A 345 -23.22 -6.26 23.96
CA GLY A 345 -24.35 -6.03 24.87
C GLY A 345 -24.86 -4.59 24.91
N VAL A 346 -24.29 -3.67 24.13
CA VAL A 346 -24.80 -2.30 23.96
C VAL A 346 -26.08 -2.33 23.13
N ASP A 347 -27.18 -1.74 23.62
CA ASP A 347 -28.38 -1.53 22.82
C ASP A 347 -28.15 -0.40 21.81
N TRP A 348 -27.58 -0.80 20.68
CA TRP A 348 -27.15 0.11 19.63
C TRP A 348 -28.32 0.88 18.97
N GLN A 349 -29.56 0.38 19.04
CA GLN A 349 -30.72 1.14 18.57
C GLN A 349 -31.08 2.24 19.56
N THR A 350 -31.07 1.95 20.86
CA THR A 350 -31.28 2.99 21.90
C THR A 350 -30.21 4.09 21.81
N ILE A 351 -28.95 3.74 21.54
CA ILE A 351 -27.88 4.75 21.30
C ILE A 351 -28.20 5.61 20.07
N TYR A 352 -28.67 5.04 18.96
CA TYR A 352 -29.08 5.84 17.79
C TYR A 352 -30.20 6.81 18.14
N ASP A 353 -31.24 6.33 18.82
CA ASP A 353 -32.42 7.12 19.16
C ASP A 353 -32.08 8.27 20.14
N GLN A 354 -31.03 8.10 20.97
CA GLN A 354 -30.47 9.13 21.84
C GLN A 354 -29.71 10.23 21.06
N TYR A 355 -28.81 9.85 20.15
CA TYR A 355 -27.89 10.78 19.49
C TYR A 355 -28.42 11.38 18.18
N ALA A 356 -29.21 10.66 17.39
CA ALA A 356 -29.70 11.13 16.09
C ALA A 356 -30.47 12.48 16.14
N PRO A 357 -31.29 12.79 17.18
CA PRO A 357 -31.92 14.10 17.31
C PRO A 357 -30.94 15.27 17.50
N LEU A 358 -29.69 15.02 17.92
CA LEU A 358 -28.67 16.05 18.08
C LEU A 358 -28.11 16.53 16.74
N VAL A 359 -28.18 15.72 15.68
CA VAL A 359 -27.75 16.08 14.32
C VAL A 359 -28.53 17.30 13.78
N GLU A 360 -29.78 17.48 14.21
CA GLU A 360 -30.61 18.66 13.89
C GLU A 360 -30.06 19.98 14.47
N ARG A 361 -29.16 19.89 15.46
CA ARG A 361 -28.59 21.04 16.19
C ARG A 361 -27.17 21.38 15.73
N VAL A 362 -26.56 20.53 14.90
CA VAL A 362 -25.23 20.73 14.30
C VAL A 362 -25.28 21.89 13.31
N SER A 363 -24.31 22.80 13.40
CA SER A 363 -24.15 23.98 12.53
C SER A 363 -22.85 23.94 11.70
N SER A 364 -21.91 23.06 12.06
CA SER A 364 -20.62 22.90 11.41
C SER A 364 -20.18 21.43 11.30
N ARG A 365 -19.28 21.14 10.36
CA ARG A 365 -18.71 19.79 10.22
C ARG A 365 -17.92 19.33 11.46
N ALA A 366 -17.33 20.26 12.24
CA ALA A 366 -16.63 19.93 13.48
C ALA A 366 -17.59 19.46 14.59
N GLU A 367 -18.73 20.13 14.76
CA GLU A 367 -19.78 19.67 15.69
C GLU A 367 -20.37 18.31 15.29
N LEU A 368 -20.29 17.91 14.01
CA LEU A 368 -20.61 16.55 13.58
C LEU A 368 -19.52 15.54 13.97
N SER A 369 -18.23 15.92 13.94
CA SER A 369 -17.13 15.08 14.44
C SER A 369 -17.31 14.76 15.92
N ASP A 370 -17.66 15.76 16.73
CA ASP A 370 -17.94 15.56 18.15
C ASP A 370 -19.06 14.51 18.35
N LEU A 371 -20.15 14.58 17.57
CA LEU A 371 -21.21 13.56 17.61
C LEU A 371 -20.77 12.17 17.12
N PHE A 372 -19.86 12.09 16.14
CA PHE A 372 -19.30 10.79 15.72
C PHE A 372 -18.41 10.19 16.80
N TRP A 373 -17.59 11.00 17.48
CA TRP A 373 -16.70 10.52 18.55
C TRP A 373 -17.50 10.02 19.75
N GLU A 374 -18.53 10.76 20.18
CA GLU A 374 -19.44 10.34 21.24
C GLU A 374 -20.22 9.07 20.86
N LEU A 375 -20.83 9.02 19.67
CA LEU A 375 -21.54 7.83 19.18
C LEU A 375 -20.64 6.59 19.18
N GLN A 376 -19.41 6.70 18.66
CA GLN A 376 -18.47 5.59 18.58
C GLN A 376 -17.89 5.22 19.95
N GLY A 377 -17.78 6.18 20.88
CA GLY A 377 -17.31 5.98 22.24
C GLY A 377 -18.20 5.07 23.09
N GLU A 378 -19.52 5.06 22.84
CA GLU A 378 -20.50 4.18 23.51
C GLU A 378 -20.21 2.67 23.32
N LEU A 379 -19.38 2.31 22.33
CA LEU A 379 -18.91 0.93 22.14
C LEU A 379 -17.84 0.49 23.15
N GLY A 380 -17.21 1.42 23.87
CA GLY A 380 -16.17 1.12 24.88
C GLY A 380 -14.99 0.29 24.34
N THR A 381 -14.70 0.39 23.05
CA THR A 381 -13.80 -0.50 22.29
C THR A 381 -12.79 0.33 21.51
N SER A 382 -11.54 -0.17 21.41
CA SER A 382 -10.47 0.45 20.64
C SER A 382 -10.79 0.57 19.14
N HIS A 383 -10.07 1.45 18.45
CA HIS A 383 -10.14 1.62 16.99
C HIS A 383 -11.48 2.04 16.35
N ALA A 384 -12.41 2.61 17.12
CA ALA A 384 -13.62 3.25 16.57
C ALA A 384 -13.33 4.73 16.21
N TYR A 385 -12.60 4.96 15.11
CA TYR A 385 -12.08 6.29 14.72
C TYR A 385 -12.96 7.02 13.70
N GLU A 386 -12.77 8.33 13.61
CA GLU A 386 -13.21 9.20 12.52
C GLU A 386 -11.96 9.89 11.94
N ILE A 387 -11.81 9.92 10.60
CA ILE A 387 -10.61 10.42 9.93
C ILE A 387 -11.00 11.20 8.67
N GLY A 388 -10.53 12.45 8.54
CA GLY A 388 -10.76 13.28 7.35
C GLY A 388 -12.13 13.98 7.36
N GLY A 389 -12.77 14.08 6.19
CA GLY A 389 -14.03 14.81 6.00
C GLY A 389 -13.87 16.24 5.47
N ASP A 390 -14.98 16.86 5.05
CA ASP A 390 -15.00 18.20 4.43
C ASP A 390 -14.98 19.33 5.49
N HIS A 391 -13.86 19.42 6.22
CA HIS A 391 -13.60 20.52 7.14
C HIS A 391 -13.18 21.77 6.37
N ARG A 392 -13.72 22.94 6.78
CA ARG A 392 -13.33 24.25 6.23
C ARG A 392 -11.84 24.49 6.44
N GLN A 393 -11.07 24.40 5.37
CA GLN A 393 -9.63 24.61 5.40
C GLN A 393 -9.30 26.10 5.58
N GLY A 394 -8.61 26.43 6.66
CA GLY A 394 -8.01 27.76 6.87
C GLY A 394 -6.75 27.97 6.01
N PRO A 395 -6.18 29.19 5.99
CA PRO A 395 -4.90 29.43 5.34
C PRO A 395 -3.79 28.61 5.99
N HIS A 396 -3.11 27.77 5.20
CA HIS A 396 -2.07 26.87 5.68
C HIS A 396 -0.68 27.51 5.61
N TYR A 397 -0.22 28.10 6.71
CA TYR A 397 1.13 28.65 6.84
C TYR A 397 2.12 27.56 7.27
N ARG A 398 2.79 26.91 6.32
CA ARG A 398 3.70 25.80 6.61
C ARG A 398 4.98 26.28 7.32
N GLN A 399 5.15 25.89 8.59
CA GLN A 399 6.33 26.22 9.39
C GLN A 399 7.61 25.62 8.78
N GLY A 400 8.61 26.47 8.54
CA GLY A 400 9.98 26.05 8.26
C GLY A 400 10.75 25.77 9.54
N PHE A 401 11.66 24.81 9.50
CA PHE A 401 12.47 24.39 10.63
C PHE A 401 13.95 24.28 10.29
N LEU A 402 14.82 24.42 11.28
CA LEU A 402 16.28 24.38 11.12
C LEU A 402 16.95 23.23 11.89
N GLY A 403 16.20 22.38 12.61
CA GLY A 403 16.74 21.29 13.42
C GLY A 403 17.59 21.82 14.58
N VAL A 404 17.10 22.85 15.28
CA VAL A 404 17.85 23.49 16.39
C VAL A 404 16.97 23.78 17.60
N ASP A 405 17.59 23.78 18.77
CA ASP A 405 17.00 24.35 19.98
C ASP A 405 17.55 25.77 20.15
N TRP A 406 16.67 26.74 20.36
CA TRP A 406 17.03 28.17 20.46
C TRP A 406 17.29 28.58 21.90
N LEU A 407 18.37 29.34 22.12
CA LEU A 407 18.62 30.06 23.37
C LEU A 407 18.50 31.56 23.11
N TYR A 408 17.66 32.25 23.88
CA TYR A 408 17.59 33.70 23.84
C TYR A 408 18.62 34.31 24.80
N ASP A 409 19.53 35.10 24.24
CA ASP A 409 20.54 35.87 24.93
C ASP A 409 19.96 37.27 25.22
N SER A 410 19.50 37.47 26.46
CA SER A 410 18.85 38.71 26.89
C SER A 410 19.82 39.86 27.17
N GLU A 411 21.11 39.59 27.35
CA GLU A 411 22.14 40.62 27.53
C GLU A 411 22.45 41.32 26.20
N PHE A 412 22.49 40.55 25.11
CA PHE A 412 22.80 41.03 23.75
C PHE A 412 21.59 41.06 22.79
N GLU A 413 20.37 40.91 23.33
CA GLU A 413 19.07 40.89 22.62
C GLU A 413 19.03 40.03 21.34
N ARG A 414 19.57 38.80 21.40
CA ARG A 414 19.77 37.95 20.22
C ARG A 414 19.45 36.49 20.45
N TYR A 415 19.24 35.74 19.36
CA TYR A 415 19.04 34.30 19.42
C TYR A 415 20.35 33.57 19.11
N ARG A 416 20.69 32.60 19.95
CA ARG A 416 21.79 31.66 19.76
C ARG A 416 21.25 30.27 19.46
N ILE A 417 22.07 29.51 18.75
CA ILE A 417 21.86 28.07 18.57
C ILE A 417 22.31 27.37 19.85
N GLY A 418 21.38 26.83 20.62
CA GLY A 418 21.66 26.08 21.85
C GLY A 418 21.96 24.61 21.62
N ARG A 419 21.37 24.03 20.57
CA ARG A 419 21.63 22.67 20.08
C ARG A 419 21.42 22.63 18.58
N ILE A 420 22.20 21.80 17.89
CA ILE A 420 21.95 21.39 16.50
C ILE A 420 21.64 19.89 16.53
N VAL A 421 20.46 19.49 16.07
CA VAL A 421 19.98 18.10 16.07
C VAL A 421 20.88 17.22 15.21
N GLN A 422 21.47 16.18 15.82
CA GLN A 422 22.41 15.25 15.16
C GLN A 422 21.74 13.93 14.75
N GLY A 423 21.34 13.82 13.48
CA GLY A 423 21.03 12.54 12.85
C GLY A 423 21.82 12.35 11.56
N ASP A 424 21.33 11.55 10.61
CA ASP A 424 22.17 11.09 9.50
C ASP A 424 22.45 12.18 8.46
N THR A 425 23.72 12.50 8.25
CA THR A 425 24.14 13.57 7.34
C THR A 425 23.92 13.28 5.86
N TRP A 426 23.67 12.03 5.49
CA TRP A 426 23.36 11.62 4.11
C TRP A 426 21.85 11.63 3.78
N ASP A 427 20.96 11.79 4.75
CA ASP A 427 19.52 12.02 4.52
C ASP A 427 19.10 13.35 5.16
N SER A 428 18.85 14.34 4.31
CA SER A 428 18.51 15.71 4.67
C SER A 428 17.20 15.87 5.45
N ASN A 429 16.36 14.85 5.55
CA ASN A 429 15.16 14.88 6.42
C ASN A 429 15.45 14.39 7.84
N THR A 430 16.58 13.71 8.06
CA THR A 430 16.93 13.06 9.34
C THR A 430 18.01 13.79 10.13
N THR A 431 18.40 15.00 9.73
CA THR A 431 19.42 15.80 10.40
C THR A 431 19.11 17.29 10.29
N SER A 432 19.73 18.14 11.11
CA SER A 432 19.66 19.59 10.89
C SER A 432 20.28 19.98 9.54
N PRO A 433 19.65 20.85 8.74
CA PRO A 433 20.29 21.42 7.55
C PRO A 433 21.54 22.27 7.87
N LEU A 434 21.79 22.62 9.14
CA LEU A 434 23.03 23.28 9.56
C LEU A 434 24.23 22.32 9.65
N ASN A 435 24.00 21.00 9.73
CA ASN A 435 25.05 19.98 9.68
C ASN A 435 25.61 19.74 8.27
N MET A 436 25.07 20.42 7.24
CA MET A 436 25.50 20.22 5.86
C MET A 436 26.95 20.69 5.65
N PRO A 437 27.77 19.94 4.89
CA PRO A 437 29.16 20.32 4.62
C PRO A 437 29.28 21.74 4.04
N GLY A 438 30.21 22.52 4.59
CA GLY A 438 30.46 23.91 4.17
C GLY A 438 29.61 24.97 4.87
N ILE A 439 28.57 24.59 5.63
CA ILE A 439 27.79 25.53 6.45
C ILE A 439 28.58 26.02 7.67
N ASN A 440 29.36 25.12 8.29
CA ASN A 440 30.33 25.42 9.36
C ASN A 440 29.76 26.15 10.59
N VAL A 441 28.48 25.97 10.90
CA VAL A 441 27.80 26.61 12.05
C VAL A 441 27.97 25.75 13.30
N ALA A 442 28.20 26.40 14.44
CA ALA A 442 28.42 25.76 15.73
C ALA A 442 27.33 26.12 16.76
N THR A 443 27.19 25.28 17.79
CA THR A 443 26.45 25.63 19.00
C THR A 443 27.08 26.88 19.65
N GLY A 444 26.24 27.83 20.05
CA GLY A 444 26.63 29.13 20.60
C GLY A 444 26.64 30.28 19.58
N ASP A 445 26.72 29.98 18.27
CA ASP A 445 26.63 30.97 17.20
C ASP A 445 25.28 31.72 17.28
N ALA A 446 25.32 33.02 16.98
CA ALA A 446 24.14 33.88 17.04
C ALA A 446 23.52 34.07 15.65
N VAL A 447 22.23 33.81 15.51
CA VAL A 447 21.47 34.17 14.30
C VAL A 447 20.98 35.60 14.48
N LEU A 448 21.46 36.50 13.63
CA LEU A 448 21.14 37.93 13.66
C LEU A 448 19.97 38.30 12.75
N ALA A 449 19.80 37.58 11.64
CA ALA A 449 18.70 37.78 10.69
C ALA A 449 18.34 36.50 9.93
N ILE A 450 17.08 36.41 9.52
CA ILE A 450 16.54 35.35 8.65
C ILE A 450 15.91 36.03 7.42
N ASN A 451 16.30 35.62 6.22
CA ASN A 451 15.89 36.23 4.94
C ASN A 451 16.04 37.78 4.95
N GLY A 452 17.15 38.28 5.50
CA GLY A 452 17.44 39.71 5.64
C GLY A 452 16.66 40.44 6.74
N GLN A 453 15.69 39.78 7.40
CA GLN A 453 14.93 40.37 8.51
C GLN A 453 15.62 40.08 9.84
N ARG A 454 15.95 41.13 10.60
CA ARG A 454 16.61 41.01 11.91
C ARG A 454 15.69 40.30 12.93
N VAL A 455 16.23 39.36 13.69
CA VAL A 455 15.53 38.77 14.86
C VAL A 455 15.61 39.71 16.07
N SER A 456 14.65 39.61 16.98
CA SER A 456 14.56 40.44 18.20
C SER A 456 13.67 39.75 19.24
N PRO A 457 13.63 40.16 20.51
CA PRO A 457 12.65 39.63 21.47
C PRO A 457 11.19 39.72 20.99
N ASN A 458 10.86 40.71 20.15
CA ASN A 458 9.54 40.89 19.54
C ASN A 458 9.42 40.32 18.11
N ARG A 459 10.42 39.57 17.63
CA ARG A 459 10.43 38.91 16.31
C ARG A 459 11.30 37.66 16.36
N SER A 460 10.66 36.52 16.59
CA SER A 460 11.35 35.25 16.82
C SER A 460 11.90 34.63 15.52
N PRO A 461 12.92 33.74 15.59
CA PRO A 461 13.32 32.90 14.46
C PRO A 461 12.15 32.09 13.88
N GLN A 462 11.29 31.55 14.75
CA GLN A 462 10.14 30.73 14.37
C GLN A 462 9.14 31.52 13.50
N GLU A 463 8.82 32.75 13.91
CA GLU A 463 7.97 33.69 13.16
C GLU A 463 8.51 33.98 11.76
N LEU A 464 9.82 34.23 11.64
CA LEU A 464 10.49 34.47 10.35
C LEU A 464 10.57 33.22 9.47
N LEU A 465 10.43 32.03 10.05
CA LEU A 465 10.39 30.75 9.35
C LEU A 465 8.98 30.31 8.97
N VAL A 466 7.93 31.07 9.29
CA VAL A 466 6.56 30.82 8.82
C VAL A 466 6.53 30.88 7.29
N SER A 467 5.86 29.90 6.66
CA SER A 467 5.84 29.69 5.20
C SER A 467 7.20 29.37 4.55
N GLN A 468 8.23 29.01 5.33
CA GLN A 468 9.56 28.63 4.80
C GLN A 468 9.79 27.12 4.66
N ALA A 469 8.79 26.27 4.96
CA ALA A 469 8.91 24.82 4.82
C ALA A 469 9.38 24.38 3.42
N LYS A 470 10.49 23.62 3.35
CA LYS A 470 11.16 23.16 2.11
C LYS A 470 11.73 24.27 1.22
N ASN A 471 11.71 25.54 1.65
CA ASN A 471 12.30 26.66 0.92
C ASN A 471 13.77 26.88 1.32
N GLU A 472 14.51 27.60 0.47
CA GLU A 472 15.83 28.12 0.80
C GLU A 472 15.69 29.35 1.70
N VAL A 473 16.47 29.37 2.78
CA VAL A 473 16.44 30.41 3.81
C VAL A 473 17.87 30.94 4.00
N GLN A 474 18.05 32.26 3.89
CA GLN A 474 19.29 32.92 4.27
C GLN A 474 19.32 33.17 5.78
N LEU A 475 20.44 32.83 6.41
CA LEU A 475 20.72 33.11 7.82
C LEU A 475 21.97 34.00 7.91
N THR A 476 21.82 35.17 8.52
CA THR A 476 22.98 36.00 8.93
C THR A 476 23.43 35.52 10.29
N ILE A 477 24.65 35.00 10.38
CA ILE A 477 25.19 34.35 11.58
C ILE A 477 26.46 35.05 12.03
N GLU A 478 26.55 35.36 13.32
CA GLU A 478 27.78 35.78 14.01
C GLU A 478 28.39 34.59 14.73
N SER A 479 29.68 34.31 14.47
CA SER A 479 30.41 33.25 15.17
C SER A 479 30.54 33.55 16.67
N ALA A 480 30.25 32.54 17.50
CA ALA A 480 30.49 32.63 18.93
C ALA A 480 31.98 32.84 19.27
N GLU A 481 32.87 32.28 18.45
CA GLU A 481 34.33 32.30 18.62
C GLU A 481 34.95 33.58 18.02
N THR A 482 34.81 33.80 16.70
CA THR A 482 35.56 34.86 15.99
C THR A 482 34.85 36.22 16.00
N LYS A 483 33.56 36.26 16.36
CA LYS A 483 32.64 37.41 16.18
C LYS A 483 32.46 37.87 14.73
N GLU A 484 32.99 37.13 13.76
CA GLU A 484 32.77 37.44 12.35
C GLU A 484 31.33 37.12 11.97
N THR A 485 30.73 38.01 11.18
CA THR A 485 29.40 37.83 10.62
C THR A 485 29.49 37.31 9.18
N ARG A 486 28.72 36.29 8.85
CA ARG A 486 28.56 35.76 7.49
C ARG A 486 27.10 35.48 7.18
N VAL A 487 26.78 35.35 5.89
CA VAL A 487 25.47 34.89 5.43
C VAL A 487 25.62 33.49 4.85
N ILE A 488 24.76 32.56 5.27
CA ILE A 488 24.64 31.22 4.70
C ILE A 488 23.24 31.03 4.12
N THR A 489 23.07 30.09 3.19
CA THR A 489 21.75 29.64 2.71
C THR A 489 21.58 28.17 3.05
N VAL A 490 20.43 27.82 3.63
CA VAL A 490 20.07 26.42 3.94
C VAL A 490 18.64 26.13 3.53
N LYS A 491 18.33 24.87 3.21
CA LYS A 491 16.96 24.45 2.91
C LYS A 491 16.25 24.08 4.21
N ALA A 492 15.22 24.83 4.58
CA ALA A 492 14.48 24.59 5.83
C ALA A 492 13.63 23.32 5.72
N LEU A 493 13.56 22.56 6.81
CA LEU A 493 12.76 21.33 6.89
C LEU A 493 11.26 21.69 6.99
N SER A 494 10.39 20.78 6.58
CA SER A 494 8.94 20.87 6.84
C SER A 494 8.51 20.25 8.18
N SER A 495 9.41 19.53 8.85
CA SER A 495 9.23 18.93 10.17
C SER A 495 10.60 18.55 10.74
N GLU A 496 10.77 18.62 12.05
CA GLU A 496 11.97 18.12 12.75
C GLU A 496 11.77 16.69 13.31
N LYS A 497 10.59 16.09 13.16
CA LYS A 497 10.21 14.81 13.79
C LYS A 497 11.26 13.72 13.51
N GLU A 498 11.58 13.48 12.24
CA GLU A 498 12.50 12.40 11.86
C GLU A 498 13.94 12.68 12.28
N ALA A 499 14.39 13.94 12.24
CA ALA A 499 15.71 14.32 12.72
C ALA A 499 15.87 14.12 14.24
N ARG A 500 14.88 14.57 15.02
CA ARG A 500 14.87 14.43 16.49
C ARG A 500 14.69 12.97 16.91
N TYR A 501 13.82 12.22 16.22
CA TYR A 501 13.69 10.77 16.39
C TYR A 501 15.03 10.07 16.14
N ARG A 502 15.71 10.40 15.03
CA ARG A 502 16.96 9.76 14.64
C ARG A 502 18.08 10.02 15.64
N GLU A 503 18.22 11.27 16.09
CA GLU A 503 19.15 11.67 17.14
C GLU A 503 18.87 10.93 18.46
N TRP A 504 17.60 10.82 18.86
CA TRP A 504 17.18 10.13 20.08
C TRP A 504 17.53 8.63 20.05
N VAL A 505 17.28 7.93 18.92
CA VAL A 505 17.65 6.52 18.76
C VAL A 505 19.17 6.32 18.89
N GLU A 506 19.98 7.18 18.28
CA GLU A 506 21.46 7.08 18.40
C GLU A 506 21.97 7.46 19.79
N LYS A 507 21.38 8.46 20.47
CA LYS A 507 21.69 8.77 21.87
C LYS A 507 21.44 7.55 22.75
N ASN A 508 20.29 6.90 22.61
CA ASN A 508 19.96 5.70 23.38
C ASN A 508 20.91 4.54 23.07
N ARG A 509 21.24 4.29 21.80
CA ARG A 509 22.24 3.28 21.43
C ARG A 509 23.58 3.54 22.10
N GLN A 510 24.10 4.78 22.02
CA GLN A 510 25.36 5.17 22.66
C GLN A 510 25.31 5.01 24.18
N VAL A 511 24.17 5.29 24.83
CA VAL A 511 23.96 5.04 26.26
C VAL A 511 24.03 3.54 26.56
N VAL A 512 23.36 2.69 25.79
CA VAL A 512 23.37 1.22 25.96
C VAL A 512 24.76 0.63 25.75
N HIS A 513 25.44 0.98 24.65
CA HIS A 513 26.81 0.55 24.36
C HIS A 513 27.77 0.94 25.48
N ARG A 514 27.75 2.20 25.92
CA ARG A 514 28.58 2.73 27.00
C ARG A 514 28.32 2.07 28.36
N LEU A 515 27.05 1.93 28.77
CA LEU A 515 26.69 1.37 30.08
C LEU A 515 26.82 -0.15 30.13
N SER A 516 26.73 -0.85 28.99
CA SER A 516 26.99 -2.29 28.90
C SER A 516 28.46 -2.66 28.64
N ASN A 517 29.31 -1.67 28.34
CA ASN A 517 30.67 -1.88 27.84
C ASN A 517 30.69 -2.77 26.57
N GLU A 518 29.95 -2.34 25.54
CA GLU A 518 29.85 -2.99 24.22
C GLU A 518 29.33 -4.45 24.26
N GLN A 519 28.50 -4.79 25.26
CA GLN A 519 27.93 -6.15 25.41
C GLN A 519 26.46 -6.25 24.99
N VAL A 520 25.76 -5.13 24.86
CA VAL A 520 24.32 -5.11 24.61
C VAL A 520 24.05 -4.23 23.40
N GLY A 521 23.43 -4.78 22.36
CA GLY A 521 22.96 -4.03 21.19
C GLY A 521 21.61 -3.36 21.47
N TYR A 522 21.26 -2.32 20.71
CA TYR A 522 20.00 -1.58 20.88
C TYR A 522 19.30 -1.28 19.55
N ILE A 523 18.03 -1.69 19.48
CA ILE A 523 17.10 -1.33 18.40
C ILE A 523 15.86 -0.64 18.96
N HIS A 524 15.27 0.25 18.17
CA HIS A 524 13.98 0.87 18.45
C HIS A 524 13.02 0.70 17.28
N ILE A 525 11.74 0.43 17.56
CA ILE A 525 10.69 0.16 16.59
C ILE A 525 9.50 1.13 16.85
N PRO A 526 9.35 2.22 16.06
CA PRO A 526 8.41 3.31 16.37
C PRO A 526 6.95 3.07 15.94
N ASP A 527 6.72 2.13 15.03
CA ASP A 527 5.39 1.63 14.65
C ASP A 527 5.55 0.19 14.14
N MET A 528 4.46 -0.47 13.79
CA MET A 528 4.46 -1.75 13.08
C MET A 528 3.97 -1.58 11.63
N GLY A 529 4.22 -0.41 11.03
CA GLY A 529 4.00 -0.12 9.63
C GLY A 529 5.26 -0.32 8.80
N ALA A 530 5.26 0.26 7.60
CA ALA A 530 6.39 0.20 6.68
C ALA A 530 7.64 0.95 7.19
N ASP A 531 7.43 2.06 7.91
CA ASP A 531 8.50 2.87 8.50
C ASP A 531 9.17 2.11 9.65
N GLY A 532 8.38 1.56 10.58
CA GLY A 532 8.85 0.69 11.65
C GLY A 532 9.58 -0.56 11.16
N TYR A 533 9.07 -1.24 10.12
CA TYR A 533 9.75 -2.39 9.50
C TYR A 533 11.14 -2.03 8.96
N ALA A 534 11.27 -0.87 8.32
CA ALA A 534 12.53 -0.39 7.77
C ALA A 534 13.50 0.08 8.87
N LYS A 535 13.01 0.80 9.87
CA LYS A 535 13.80 1.26 11.03
C LYS A 535 14.26 0.10 11.91
N PHE A 536 13.44 -0.94 12.08
CA PHE A 536 13.84 -2.21 12.66
C PHE A 536 15.02 -2.81 11.89
N HIS A 537 14.87 -3.08 10.59
CA HIS A 537 15.93 -3.72 9.79
C HIS A 537 17.23 -2.92 9.81
N ARG A 538 17.12 -1.59 9.68
CA ARG A 538 18.24 -0.66 9.72
C ARG A 538 19.06 -0.76 11.02
N CYS A 539 18.41 -0.91 12.17
CA CYS A 539 19.11 -1.04 13.45
C CYS A 539 19.52 -2.49 13.72
N TYR A 540 18.61 -3.44 13.50
CA TYR A 540 18.79 -4.87 13.77
C TYR A 540 20.02 -5.45 13.07
N LEU A 541 20.21 -5.14 11.78
CA LEU A 541 21.33 -5.68 11.01
C LEU A 541 22.72 -5.20 11.50
N ALA A 542 22.77 -4.12 12.29
CA ALA A 542 23.99 -3.64 12.94
C ALA A 542 24.16 -4.15 14.39
N GLU A 543 23.07 -4.55 15.05
CA GLU A 543 23.01 -4.70 16.52
C GLU A 543 22.72 -6.15 16.99
N TYR A 544 22.33 -7.07 16.10
CA TYR A 544 21.90 -8.42 16.49
C TYR A 544 23.02 -9.35 17.02
N ASP A 545 24.29 -9.04 16.74
CA ASP A 545 25.45 -9.90 17.07
C ASP A 545 26.16 -9.55 18.38
N TYR A 546 25.63 -8.56 19.12
CA TYR A 546 26.06 -8.27 20.49
C TYR A 546 25.65 -9.41 21.44
N PRO A 547 26.42 -9.67 22.52
CA PRO A 547 26.12 -10.70 23.53
C PRO A 547 24.68 -10.72 24.07
N ALA A 548 24.00 -9.58 24.14
CA ALA A 548 22.55 -9.47 24.31
C ALA A 548 21.97 -8.33 23.45
N LEU A 549 20.64 -8.26 23.36
CA LEU A 549 19.92 -7.28 22.54
C LEU A 549 18.75 -6.65 23.30
N LEU A 550 18.68 -5.31 23.33
CA LEU A 550 17.49 -4.56 23.75
C LEU A 550 16.60 -4.27 22.54
N VAL A 551 15.31 -4.57 22.70
CA VAL A 551 14.27 -4.31 21.69
C VAL A 551 13.27 -3.30 22.26
N ASP A 552 13.48 -2.03 21.93
CA ASP A 552 12.65 -0.93 22.44
C ASP A 552 11.44 -0.71 21.52
N VAL A 553 10.24 -0.92 22.05
CA VAL A 553 8.94 -0.68 21.38
C VAL A 553 8.10 0.36 22.12
N ARG A 554 8.72 1.18 22.97
CA ARG A 554 8.05 2.33 23.59
C ARG A 554 7.55 3.30 22.51
N TRP A 555 6.40 3.93 22.74
CA TRP A 555 5.73 4.81 21.78
C TRP A 555 5.38 4.15 20.43
N ASN A 556 5.31 2.82 20.35
CA ASN A 556 5.01 2.12 19.10
C ASN A 556 3.55 2.33 18.66
N GLY A 557 3.37 3.01 17.53
CA GLY A 557 2.05 3.38 17.00
C GLY A 557 1.21 2.26 16.37
N GLY A 558 1.63 1.00 16.44
CA GLY A 558 0.90 -0.13 15.86
C GLY A 558 1.00 -0.24 14.34
N GLY A 559 0.22 -1.14 13.74
CA GLY A 559 0.33 -1.48 12.31
C GLY A 559 -0.06 -2.94 12.05
N ASN A 560 0.80 -3.70 11.36
CA ASN A 560 0.55 -5.11 11.04
C ASN A 560 1.80 -6.00 10.80
N VAL A 561 3.03 -5.51 11.05
CA VAL A 561 4.27 -6.26 10.78
C VAL A 561 4.85 -7.00 11.99
N SER A 562 4.24 -6.92 13.18
CA SER A 562 4.78 -7.51 14.42
C SER A 562 5.19 -8.97 14.27
N GLY A 563 4.36 -9.78 13.61
CA GLY A 563 4.62 -11.20 13.35
C GLY A 563 5.89 -11.46 12.53
N LEU A 564 6.21 -10.59 11.55
CA LEU A 564 7.44 -10.68 10.76
C LEU A 564 8.68 -10.33 11.60
N LEU A 565 8.56 -9.34 12.49
CA LEU A 565 9.65 -8.95 13.39
C LEU A 565 9.89 -10.03 14.46
N LEU A 566 8.82 -10.59 15.03
CA LEU A 566 8.87 -11.70 15.99
C LEU A 566 9.46 -12.98 15.37
N GLU A 567 9.14 -13.31 14.12
CA GLU A 567 9.76 -14.43 13.41
C GLU A 567 11.28 -14.26 13.33
N LYS A 568 11.74 -13.04 13.01
CA LYS A 568 13.16 -12.72 12.88
C LYS A 568 13.89 -12.75 14.23
N LEU A 569 13.29 -12.19 15.28
CA LEU A 569 13.81 -12.23 16.66
C LEU A 569 13.80 -13.66 17.24
N ALA A 570 12.87 -14.52 16.83
CA ALA A 570 12.79 -15.91 17.28
C ALA A 570 13.85 -16.85 16.68
N ARG A 571 14.65 -16.38 15.70
CA ARG A 571 15.75 -17.16 15.08
C ARG A 571 16.79 -17.56 16.14
N ARG A 572 16.86 -18.85 16.48
CA ARG A 572 17.88 -19.37 17.41
C ARG A 572 19.19 -19.63 16.69
N ARG A 573 20.28 -19.06 17.18
CA ARG A 573 21.64 -19.39 16.72
C ARG A 573 22.01 -20.81 17.15
N VAL A 574 22.32 -21.69 16.19
CA VAL A 574 22.63 -23.11 16.43
C VAL A 574 24.00 -23.56 15.91
N GLY A 575 24.71 -22.70 15.20
CA GLY A 575 26.06 -23.00 14.72
C GLY A 575 26.75 -21.78 14.10
N TYR A 576 27.93 -22.02 13.53
CA TYR A 576 28.71 -21.02 12.80
C TYR A 576 29.34 -21.62 11.54
N VAL A 577 29.41 -20.82 10.48
CA VAL A 577 30.18 -21.09 9.26
C VAL A 577 31.56 -20.47 9.42
N PHE A 578 32.61 -21.27 9.25
CA PHE A 578 33.98 -20.79 9.29
C PHE A 578 34.57 -20.70 7.88
N SER A 579 34.95 -19.49 7.47
CA SER A 579 35.81 -19.29 6.30
C SER A 579 37.30 -19.39 6.68
N ARG A 580 38.19 -19.46 5.68
CA ARG A 580 39.64 -19.55 5.91
C ARG A 580 40.26 -18.24 6.42
N TRP A 581 39.68 -17.10 6.03
CA TRP A 581 40.27 -15.78 6.18
C TRP A 581 39.36 -14.75 6.87
N GLY A 582 38.09 -15.07 7.08
CA GLY A 582 37.12 -14.24 7.79
C GLY A 582 36.80 -14.78 9.19
N GLN A 583 35.97 -14.03 9.91
CA GLN A 583 35.42 -14.44 11.21
C GLN A 583 34.34 -15.54 11.03
N PRO A 584 33.99 -16.28 12.10
CA PRO A 584 32.83 -17.16 12.07
C PRO A 584 31.53 -16.38 11.84
N GLU A 585 30.74 -16.78 10.85
CA GLU A 585 29.41 -16.23 10.58
C GLU A 585 28.33 -17.09 11.25
N PRO A 586 27.32 -16.51 11.91
CA PRO A 586 26.31 -17.29 12.63
C PRO A 586 25.34 -18.03 11.70
N TYR A 587 24.86 -19.19 12.15
CA TYR A 587 23.79 -19.95 11.49
C TYR A 587 22.59 -20.20 12.42
N PRO A 588 21.36 -19.83 12.02
CA PRO A 588 21.02 -19.06 10.82
C PRO A 588 21.65 -17.66 10.81
N PHE A 589 21.83 -17.08 9.62
CA PHE A 589 22.25 -15.68 9.50
C PHE A 589 21.24 -14.76 10.19
N GLU A 590 21.73 -13.65 10.74
CA GLU A 590 20.88 -12.64 11.40
C GLU A 590 20.06 -13.22 12.58
N SER A 591 20.61 -14.22 13.28
CA SER A 591 20.04 -14.76 14.53
C SER A 591 20.64 -14.02 15.74
N PRO A 592 19.84 -13.54 16.71
CA PRO A 592 20.37 -12.90 17.91
C PRO A 592 21.38 -13.82 18.62
N ARG A 593 22.50 -13.25 19.08
CA ARG A 593 23.60 -14.04 19.65
C ARG A 593 23.25 -14.65 21.01
N GLY A 594 22.61 -13.88 21.88
CA GLY A 594 22.29 -14.27 23.25
C GLY A 594 20.90 -13.77 23.69
N PRO A 595 20.69 -13.52 25.00
CA PRO A 595 19.37 -13.17 25.53
C PRO A 595 18.89 -11.81 25.01
N MET A 596 17.57 -11.66 24.93
CA MET A 596 16.91 -10.40 24.59
C MET A 596 16.16 -9.84 25.80
N VAL A 597 15.94 -8.52 25.82
CA VAL A 597 15.05 -7.82 26.75
C VAL A 597 14.25 -6.80 25.94
N ALA A 598 12.93 -6.77 26.10
CA ALA A 598 12.08 -5.79 25.43
C ALA A 598 11.74 -4.62 26.37
N LEU A 599 11.62 -3.41 25.81
CA LEU A 599 11.08 -2.23 26.51
C LEU A 599 9.73 -1.82 25.91
N THR A 600 8.76 -1.49 26.75
CA THR A 600 7.45 -0.98 26.31
C THR A 600 6.87 0.04 27.29
N ASN A 601 5.85 0.77 26.87
CA ASN A 601 5.17 1.77 27.72
C ASN A 601 3.70 1.92 27.31
N GLU A 602 2.97 2.77 28.04
CA GLU A 602 1.55 3.07 27.86
C GLU A 602 1.20 3.74 26.52
N GLN A 603 2.21 4.13 25.73
CA GLN A 603 2.07 4.71 24.38
C GLN A 603 2.36 3.69 23.26
N ALA A 604 2.78 2.46 23.61
CA ALA A 604 2.82 1.35 22.67
C ALA A 604 1.42 0.72 22.57
N GLY A 605 0.89 0.55 21.36
CA GLY A 605 -0.50 0.08 21.19
C GLY A 605 -0.78 -0.66 19.89
N SER A 606 -1.96 -1.29 19.78
CA SER A 606 -2.39 -2.03 18.60
C SER A 606 -1.43 -3.18 18.30
N ASP A 607 -0.82 -3.22 17.12
CA ASP A 607 0.20 -4.24 16.82
C ASP A 607 1.45 -4.13 17.72
N GLY A 608 1.62 -3.02 18.45
CA GLY A 608 2.57 -2.86 19.56
C GLY A 608 2.15 -3.57 20.86
N ASP A 609 0.85 -3.62 21.18
CA ASP A 609 0.30 -4.50 22.24
C ASP A 609 0.55 -5.97 21.85
N ILE A 610 0.18 -6.34 20.62
CA ILE A 610 0.33 -7.70 20.08
C ILE A 610 1.79 -8.14 20.10
N PHE A 611 2.72 -7.28 19.70
CA PHE A 611 4.16 -7.55 19.79
C PHE A 611 4.60 -7.77 21.24
N SER A 612 4.22 -6.87 22.15
CA SER A 612 4.60 -6.91 23.56
C SER A 612 4.13 -8.22 24.23
N HIS A 613 2.87 -8.61 24.00
CA HIS A 613 2.32 -9.86 24.53
C HIS A 613 2.99 -11.08 23.89
N CYS A 614 3.13 -11.10 22.56
CA CYS A 614 3.73 -12.23 21.85
C CYS A 614 5.21 -12.44 22.20
N PHE A 615 5.99 -11.38 22.42
CA PHE A 615 7.39 -11.47 22.83
C PHE A 615 7.55 -12.26 24.14
N LYS A 616 6.67 -11.99 25.12
CA LYS A 616 6.55 -12.75 26.37
C LYS A 616 6.05 -14.18 26.13
N LEU A 617 4.96 -14.32 25.37
CA LEU A 617 4.25 -15.58 25.13
C LEU A 617 5.08 -16.62 24.32
N MET A 618 6.03 -16.13 23.52
CA MET A 618 7.03 -16.91 22.79
C MET A 618 8.30 -17.19 23.62
N GLY A 619 8.45 -16.55 24.79
CA GLY A 619 9.59 -16.72 25.69
C GLY A 619 10.90 -16.11 25.15
N LEU A 620 10.82 -15.02 24.38
CA LEU A 620 11.98 -14.38 23.75
C LEU A 620 12.88 -13.64 24.76
N GLY A 621 12.27 -13.05 25.79
CA GLY A 621 12.93 -12.34 26.87
C GLY A 621 11.91 -11.75 27.86
N PRO A 622 12.35 -11.12 28.96
CA PRO A 622 11.48 -10.34 29.81
C PRO A 622 11.10 -9.01 29.15
N LEU A 623 9.90 -8.52 29.47
CA LEU A 623 9.40 -7.20 29.10
C LEU A 623 9.59 -6.22 30.26
N VAL A 624 10.08 -5.01 29.98
CA VAL A 624 10.39 -3.96 30.98
C VAL A 624 9.66 -2.66 30.62
N GLY A 625 9.17 -1.93 31.62
CA GLY A 625 8.58 -0.60 31.43
C GLY A 625 7.19 -0.48 32.06
N MET A 626 6.20 0.02 31.33
CA MET A 626 4.82 0.16 31.82
C MET A 626 3.82 -0.62 30.96
N ARG A 627 2.64 -0.92 31.52
CA ARG A 627 1.53 -1.58 30.81
C ARG A 627 1.16 -0.81 29.55
N THR A 628 1.01 -1.53 28.44
CA THR A 628 0.72 -0.97 27.10
C THR A 628 -0.71 -0.44 26.97
N TRP A 629 -1.02 0.22 25.84
CA TRP A 629 -2.29 0.93 25.61
C TRP A 629 -3.54 0.06 25.73
N GLY A 630 -3.50 -1.18 25.22
CA GLY A 630 -4.60 -2.13 25.35
C GLY A 630 -5.73 -1.97 24.34
N GLY A 631 -5.40 -1.74 23.07
CA GLY A 631 -6.39 -1.82 22.00
C GLY A 631 -5.95 -2.81 20.94
N VAL A 632 -6.64 -3.94 20.76
CA VAL A 632 -6.27 -5.02 19.83
C VAL A 632 -7.44 -5.55 18.99
N ILE A 633 -8.50 -4.77 18.82
CA ILE A 633 -9.54 -5.05 17.82
C ILE A 633 -9.24 -4.27 16.54
N GLY A 634 -8.70 -4.98 15.56
CA GLY A 634 -8.26 -4.41 14.28
C GLY A 634 -9.40 -3.94 13.37
N ILE A 635 -9.03 -3.16 12.34
CA ILE A 635 -9.97 -2.41 11.52
C ILE A 635 -9.80 -2.61 10.01
N SER A 636 -10.92 -2.53 9.30
CA SER A 636 -10.97 -2.38 7.84
C SER A 636 -11.00 -0.90 7.43
N HIS A 637 -10.20 -0.54 6.43
CA HIS A 637 -10.11 0.82 5.89
C HIS A 637 -11.01 1.02 4.65
N ASN A 638 -12.21 0.45 4.68
CA ASN A 638 -13.02 0.17 3.48
C ASN A 638 -14.22 1.12 3.28
N HIS A 639 -14.52 1.98 4.24
CA HIS A 639 -15.75 2.78 4.26
C HIS A 639 -15.43 4.27 4.37
N ASP A 640 -15.86 5.04 3.37
CA ASP A 640 -15.83 6.50 3.35
C ASP A 640 -17.27 7.02 3.19
N LEU A 641 -17.62 8.06 3.95
CA LEU A 641 -18.89 8.78 3.87
C LEU A 641 -18.89 9.77 2.70
N VAL A 642 -20.04 10.38 2.40
CA VAL A 642 -20.25 11.24 1.21
C VAL A 642 -19.30 12.45 1.13
N ASP A 643 -18.83 12.98 2.26
CA ASP A 643 -17.88 14.10 2.35
C ASP A 643 -16.40 13.67 2.38
N GLY A 644 -16.12 12.38 2.20
CA GLY A 644 -14.77 11.81 2.27
C GLY A 644 -14.30 11.46 3.69
N THR A 645 -15.15 11.59 4.71
CA THR A 645 -14.86 11.09 6.07
C THR A 645 -14.73 9.59 6.07
N ARG A 646 -13.65 9.06 6.65
CA ARG A 646 -13.51 7.64 6.94
C ARG A 646 -13.92 7.38 8.38
N THR A 647 -14.81 6.41 8.59
CA THR A 647 -15.03 5.81 9.91
C THR A 647 -14.36 4.45 9.93
N THR A 648 -13.91 3.99 11.10
CA THR A 648 -13.33 2.66 11.26
C THR A 648 -14.16 1.83 12.23
N GLN A 649 -14.40 0.58 11.87
CA GLN A 649 -15.23 -0.36 12.61
C GLN A 649 -14.31 -1.40 13.26
N PRO A 650 -14.33 -1.55 14.60
CA PRO A 650 -13.57 -2.59 15.30
C PRO A 650 -14.11 -3.98 14.92
N GLU A 651 -13.46 -4.63 13.97
CA GLU A 651 -13.97 -5.79 13.21
C GLU A 651 -13.12 -7.06 13.46
N HIS A 652 -11.80 -6.91 13.63
CA HIS A 652 -10.84 -8.02 13.68
C HIS A 652 -10.25 -8.18 15.08
N ALA A 653 -11.02 -8.76 16.00
CA ALA A 653 -10.57 -8.96 17.38
C ALA A 653 -9.45 -10.01 17.51
N PHE A 654 -8.40 -9.69 18.29
CA PHE A 654 -7.33 -10.63 18.61
C PHE A 654 -7.65 -11.47 19.85
N TRP A 655 -7.39 -12.78 19.75
CA TRP A 655 -7.50 -13.74 20.85
C TRP A 655 -6.16 -14.45 21.08
N PHE A 656 -5.72 -14.52 22.33
CA PHE A 656 -4.50 -15.20 22.72
C PHE A 656 -4.79 -16.45 23.57
N LYS A 657 -3.93 -17.47 23.43
CA LYS A 657 -4.11 -18.80 24.06
C LYS A 657 -4.13 -18.80 25.60
N ASP A 658 -3.59 -17.75 26.22
CA ASP A 658 -3.32 -17.63 27.65
C ASP A 658 -4.26 -16.63 28.33
N VAL A 659 -4.54 -15.49 27.71
CA VAL A 659 -5.40 -14.42 28.24
C VAL A 659 -6.74 -14.28 27.52
N GLY A 660 -6.97 -15.02 26.44
CA GLY A 660 -8.15 -14.88 25.60
C GLY A 660 -8.24 -13.52 24.92
N TRP A 661 -9.38 -12.84 25.06
CA TRP A 661 -9.62 -11.50 24.51
C TRP A 661 -9.07 -10.36 25.41
N ASN A 662 -8.58 -10.66 26.61
CA ASN A 662 -8.34 -9.68 27.69
C ASN A 662 -7.10 -8.78 27.51
N VAL A 663 -6.55 -8.66 26.30
CA VAL A 663 -5.60 -7.57 25.97
C VAL A 663 -6.37 -6.31 25.54
N GLU A 664 -7.56 -6.46 24.94
CA GLU A 664 -8.46 -5.35 24.65
C GLU A 664 -8.95 -4.70 25.95
N ASN A 665 -8.96 -3.37 25.97
CA ASN A 665 -9.29 -2.51 27.11
C ASN A 665 -8.42 -2.78 28.38
N TYR A 666 -7.23 -3.37 28.19
CA TYR A 666 -6.31 -3.66 29.30
C TYR A 666 -4.82 -3.45 28.95
N GLY A 667 -4.32 -4.03 27.86
CA GLY A 667 -2.91 -3.99 27.48
C GLY A 667 -2.11 -5.21 27.94
N THR A 668 -0.79 -5.08 27.87
CA THR A 668 0.19 -6.11 28.23
C THR A 668 1.00 -5.61 29.42
N ASP A 669 0.94 -6.32 30.55
CA ASP A 669 1.81 -6.02 31.68
C ASP A 669 3.28 -6.39 31.37
N PRO A 670 4.25 -5.53 31.73
CA PRO A 670 5.66 -5.90 31.73
C PRO A 670 5.95 -7.00 32.78
N ASP A 671 7.03 -7.75 32.61
CA ASP A 671 7.54 -8.64 33.66
C ASP A 671 8.28 -7.87 34.77
N ILE A 672 8.71 -6.65 34.45
CA ILE A 672 9.42 -5.73 35.34
C ILE A 672 8.84 -4.33 35.13
N GLU A 673 7.91 -3.95 36.01
CA GLU A 673 7.30 -2.62 36.00
C GLU A 673 8.32 -1.54 36.42
N VAL A 674 8.45 -0.48 35.61
CA VAL A 674 9.33 0.67 35.81
C VAL A 674 8.69 1.89 35.16
N ASP A 675 8.31 2.87 35.98
CA ASP A 675 7.82 4.18 35.51
C ASP A 675 8.98 5.13 35.16
N ILE A 676 8.72 6.13 34.30
CA ILE A 676 9.59 7.30 34.11
C ILE A 676 8.89 8.50 34.74
N ALA A 677 9.18 8.73 36.02
CA ALA A 677 8.51 9.78 36.76
C ALA A 677 8.95 11.20 36.32
N PRO A 678 8.15 12.24 36.55
CA PRO A 678 8.44 13.61 36.09
C PRO A 678 9.82 14.15 36.49
N GLN A 679 10.31 13.79 37.68
CA GLN A 679 11.65 14.20 38.14
C GLN A 679 12.81 13.54 37.38
N ASP A 680 12.58 12.47 36.63
CA ASP A 680 13.62 11.74 35.91
C ASP A 680 13.79 12.32 34.49
N TYR A 681 12.68 12.73 33.85
CA TYR A 681 12.70 13.63 32.69
C TYR A 681 13.47 14.94 32.98
N VAL A 682 13.26 15.56 34.15
CA VAL A 682 13.98 16.78 34.56
C VAL A 682 15.50 16.56 34.72
N LYS A 683 15.93 15.32 34.98
CA LYS A 683 17.35 14.95 35.13
C LYS A 683 17.98 14.39 33.84
N ASP A 684 17.22 14.22 32.76
CA ASP A 684 17.63 13.49 31.54
C ASP A 684 18.07 12.04 31.85
N VAL A 685 17.31 11.35 32.72
CA VAL A 685 17.53 9.95 33.13
C VAL A 685 16.38 9.07 32.60
N ASP A 686 16.72 7.93 32.00
CA ASP A 686 15.76 6.91 31.53
C ASP A 686 15.86 5.64 32.40
N PRO A 687 15.08 5.55 33.50
CA PRO A 687 15.15 4.42 34.42
C PRO A 687 14.68 3.09 33.79
N GLN A 688 13.82 3.14 32.76
CA GLN A 688 13.41 1.95 32.00
C GLN A 688 14.59 1.39 31.21
N LEU A 689 15.33 2.25 30.50
CA LEU A 689 16.52 1.87 29.74
C LEU A 689 17.63 1.35 30.65
N GLU A 690 17.92 2.03 31.75
CA GLU A 690 18.91 1.56 32.74
C GLU A 690 18.54 0.21 33.34
N ARG A 691 17.26 0.00 33.70
CA ARG A 691 16.78 -1.29 34.23
C ARG A 691 16.86 -2.41 33.20
N ALA A 692 16.59 -2.13 31.93
CA ALA A 692 16.69 -3.08 30.83
C ALA A 692 18.14 -3.47 30.52
N ILE A 693 19.08 -2.50 30.52
CA ILE A 693 20.53 -2.77 30.39
C ILE A 693 21.00 -3.68 31.52
N ALA A 694 20.65 -3.36 32.77
CA ALA A 694 21.00 -4.18 33.93
C ALA A 694 20.40 -5.60 33.85
N GLN A 695 19.18 -5.72 33.30
CA GLN A 695 18.53 -7.02 33.07
C GLN A 695 19.24 -7.85 31.99
N ALA A 696 19.67 -7.21 30.90
CA ALA A 696 20.40 -7.87 29.81
C ALA A 696 21.78 -8.38 30.28
N LEU A 697 22.54 -7.55 31.02
CA LEU A 697 23.83 -7.94 31.61
C LEU A 697 23.68 -9.14 32.56
N ARG A 698 22.70 -9.12 33.46
CA ARG A 698 22.40 -10.27 34.35
C ARG A 698 22.08 -11.55 33.55
N LEU A 699 21.32 -11.42 32.46
CA LEU A 699 20.96 -12.56 31.62
C LEU A 699 22.15 -13.14 30.82
N ILE A 700 23.14 -12.31 30.45
CA ILE A 700 24.39 -12.80 29.83
C ILE A 700 25.13 -13.76 30.78
N GLU A 701 25.24 -13.41 32.06
CA GLU A 701 25.90 -14.24 33.08
C GLU A 701 25.13 -15.54 33.35
N GLU A 702 23.80 -15.48 33.39
CA GLU A 702 22.93 -16.64 33.67
C GLU A 702 22.74 -17.58 32.47
N LYS A 703 22.85 -17.06 31.25
CA LYS A 703 22.58 -17.80 30.00
C LYS A 703 23.71 -17.57 28.99
N PRO A 704 24.83 -18.31 29.09
CA PRO A 704 25.91 -18.20 28.12
C PRO A 704 25.41 -18.52 26.71
N PHE A 705 25.75 -17.64 25.77
CA PHE A 705 25.45 -17.78 24.35
C PHE A 705 26.39 -18.80 23.69
N LEU A 706 26.01 -19.28 22.49
CA LEU A 706 26.80 -20.24 21.74
C LEU A 706 28.07 -19.57 21.20
N GLU A 707 29.22 -19.92 21.78
CA GLU A 707 30.54 -19.55 21.26
C GLU A 707 31.26 -20.76 20.65
N PRO A 708 31.82 -20.63 19.43
CA PRO A 708 32.54 -21.71 18.79
C PRO A 708 33.99 -21.77 19.31
N LYS A 709 34.59 -22.96 19.28
CA LYS A 709 35.97 -23.20 19.74
C LYS A 709 36.89 -23.66 18.60
N PRO A 710 37.57 -22.75 17.88
CA PRO A 710 38.41 -23.08 16.72
C PRO A 710 39.54 -24.07 17.01
N GLU A 711 40.00 -24.16 18.26
CA GLU A 711 41.07 -25.04 18.73
C GLU A 711 40.68 -26.53 18.76
N GLU A 712 39.38 -26.82 18.88
CA GLU A 712 38.78 -28.18 18.87
C GLU A 712 38.65 -28.75 17.42
N ARG A 713 39.01 -27.99 16.39
CA ARG A 713 38.98 -28.44 14.98
C ARG A 713 39.80 -29.74 14.76
N PRO A 714 39.29 -30.71 13.99
CA PRO A 714 39.97 -31.99 13.76
C PRO A 714 41.39 -31.86 13.19
N ARG A 715 42.39 -32.29 13.97
CA ARG A 715 43.81 -32.28 13.56
C ARG A 715 44.17 -33.60 12.86
N ARG A 716 44.28 -33.56 11.52
CA ARG A 716 44.75 -34.70 10.69
C ARG A 716 46.24 -34.65 10.32
N GLY A 717 46.99 -33.69 10.86
CA GLY A 717 48.45 -33.65 10.70
C GLY A 717 49.13 -34.84 11.39
N ARG A 718 50.24 -35.34 10.83
CA ARG A 718 51.02 -36.40 11.48
C ARG A 718 51.58 -35.89 12.82
N ILE A 719 51.23 -36.56 13.91
CA ILE A 719 51.81 -36.30 15.23
C ILE A 719 53.29 -36.71 15.18
N GLN A 720 54.21 -35.75 15.16
CA GLN A 720 55.63 -36.01 15.43
C GLN A 720 55.76 -36.35 16.92
N GLY A 721 56.03 -37.61 17.27
CA GLY A 721 56.23 -37.99 18.67
C GLY A 721 55.87 -39.41 19.09
N LEU A 722 55.35 -40.28 18.20
CA LEU A 722 55.29 -41.71 18.49
C LEU A 722 56.59 -42.38 18.01
N THR A 723 57.44 -42.77 18.97
CA THR A 723 58.58 -43.65 18.75
C THR A 723 58.12 -44.96 18.10
N PRO A 724 58.84 -45.49 17.09
CA PRO A 724 58.57 -46.83 16.59
C PRO A 724 58.70 -47.84 17.73
N ARG A 725 57.73 -48.75 17.87
CA ARG A 725 57.95 -49.98 18.67
C ARG A 725 58.90 -50.87 17.87
N GLY A 726 60.15 -50.94 18.33
CA GLY A 726 61.17 -51.91 17.94
C GLY A 726 61.79 -52.50 19.20
#